data_AF-A0A7W7I4D8-F1
#
_entry.id   AF-A0A7W7I4D8-F1
#
_cell.length_a   1.000
_cell.length_b   1.000
_cell.length_c   1.000
_cell.angle_alpha   90.00
_cell.angle_beta   90.00
_cell.angle_gamma   90.00
#
_symmetry.space_group_name_H-M   'P 1'
#
loop_
_entity.id
_entity.type
_entity.pdbx_description
1 polymer ?
#
loop_
_entity_poly.entity_id
_entity_poly.type
_entity_poly.pdbx_seq_one_letter_code
_entity_poly.pdbx_strand_id
1 'polypeptide(L)'
;MRPNTTGLRRRLARAGQAASGNLRLPVRPAAAPVTVVNLAPNPSFRSGRADGTFDRPLDPDGVYVHPHSAARSAPVPGLGVTGALVTGAGANNDSHIAPGGRDQAGDLRLGMRPGGTYTAGVSVFLPGPLTGALNPYALRIIPGCVRGGTANFHLAASPPARNEYGDHRVSVTFTLPENATAAWIRLLAGMSQGHGEAYWHSFSLTEGDAPVAYFDGDTDDDVFFTYVWLGTPGASPSRRTLRPYREILARTDRRAIADEAARLGRAGAAAEADALVAGLAAQRDPVYRLAAARRLVDRGEYAAARHRLRKMIKTDDETGDAAVELGRLHERRRDWAGAELLYREAAAKRPDDRERFYRRAYMLDKLQRRDDSKKAAGQGLAVDSDLPFDGRAVLDLDVKCFGARREVGLFLAEHLDQIRRQARQRLDRPAVTALEMPIFIYWAQGFESAPPLVRRCAQTLRENNPHAQVHELSDANLAYYVDMPADLCDALGDNKTNFSDLVRLALLEKFGGIWVDATVYAPVALSEPVAAALGDSGFFAFNYHGPYISNWFLAARPGSYVAHLWRAAMYLWWEQRGELIDYFLAHHVFEMLYHLDADFAAEWDKGNRISTRPAHALQQAMLQPYDAADFDRLLSGSFAHKLRYKYQPQQVTSESYLAHLVRGDHRS
;
A
#
# COMPACT_ATOMS: atom_id res chain seq x y z
N MET A 1 9.11 -81.14 -5.55
CA MET A 1 10.21 -81.86 -4.87
C MET A 1 11.08 -80.85 -4.13
N ARG A 2 11.11 -80.90 -2.79
CA ARG A 2 12.19 -80.31 -1.97
C ARG A 2 13.33 -81.34 -1.90
N PRO A 3 14.62 -80.96 -1.80
CA PRO A 3 15.17 -80.71 -0.45
C PRO A 3 16.35 -79.72 -0.31
N ASN A 4 16.48 -79.25 0.95
CA ASN A 4 17.68 -79.06 1.80
C ASN A 4 18.80 -78.08 1.40
N THR A 5 19.00 -76.94 2.08
CA THR A 5 19.27 -76.61 3.52
C THR A 5 20.76 -76.58 3.88
N THR A 6 21.04 -75.65 4.81
CA THR A 6 22.13 -75.72 5.80
C THR A 6 23.57 -75.49 5.30
N GLY A 7 23.86 -74.24 4.93
CA GLY A 7 25.25 -73.77 4.76
C GLY A 7 25.49 -72.30 5.15
N LEU A 8 24.53 -71.40 4.95
CA LEU A 8 24.79 -69.95 5.09
C LEU A 8 24.44 -69.31 6.44
N ARG A 9 23.82 -70.04 7.38
CA ARG A 9 23.48 -69.48 8.72
C ARG A 9 24.61 -69.57 9.76
N ARG A 10 25.82 -70.03 9.39
CA ARG A 10 26.98 -70.13 10.30
C ARG A 10 28.15 -69.18 10.02
N ARG A 11 28.05 -68.28 9.02
CA ARG A 11 29.11 -67.29 8.72
C ARG A 11 28.79 -65.83 9.08
N LEU A 12 27.61 -65.55 9.65
CA LEU A 12 27.22 -64.20 10.08
C LEU A 12 27.08 -64.02 11.61
N ALA A 13 27.48 -65.03 12.40
CA ALA A 13 27.34 -65.02 13.87
C ALA A 13 28.69 -65.09 14.63
N ARG A 14 29.81 -64.73 13.99
CA ARG A 14 31.16 -64.70 14.61
C ARG A 14 32.03 -63.50 14.19
N ALA A 15 31.39 -62.35 13.92
CA ALA A 15 32.07 -61.07 13.78
C ALA A 15 31.39 -59.96 14.63
N GLY A 16 30.67 -60.36 15.67
CA GLY A 16 30.18 -59.47 16.72
C GLY A 16 30.98 -59.71 18.00
N GLN A 17 32.11 -59.02 18.14
CA GLN A 17 32.79 -58.65 19.40
C GLN A 17 34.23 -58.22 19.09
N ALA A 18 34.41 -57.00 18.60
CA ALA A 18 35.60 -56.16 18.83
C ALA A 18 35.36 -54.79 18.17
N ALA A 19 35.76 -53.72 18.86
CA ALA A 19 35.74 -52.31 18.43
C ALA A 19 34.37 -51.58 18.51
N SER A 20 33.92 -51.36 19.74
CA SER A 20 33.18 -50.15 20.14
C SER A 20 34.08 -48.91 19.98
N GLY A 21 34.22 -48.43 18.74
CA GLY A 21 34.81 -47.14 18.42
C GLY A 21 33.71 -46.11 18.22
N ASN A 22 33.71 -45.05 19.01
CA ASN A 22 32.86 -43.87 18.84
C ASN A 22 33.05 -43.26 17.44
N LEU A 23 32.27 -43.70 16.45
CA LEU A 23 32.08 -42.97 15.21
C LEU A 23 31.21 -41.74 15.54
N ARG A 24 31.85 -40.69 16.06
CA ARG A 24 31.28 -39.33 16.02
C ARG A 24 31.04 -39.04 14.54
N LEU A 25 29.77 -39.10 14.12
CA LEU A 25 29.33 -38.49 12.87
C LEU A 25 29.93 -37.07 12.84
N PRO A 26 30.60 -36.66 11.74
CA PRO A 26 31.15 -35.32 11.66
C PRO A 26 30.03 -34.32 11.96
N VAL A 27 30.25 -33.50 12.98
CA VAL A 27 29.36 -32.39 13.32
C VAL A 27 29.22 -31.58 12.04
N ARG A 28 28.03 -31.62 11.45
CA ARG A 28 27.69 -30.79 10.29
C ARG A 28 28.08 -29.36 10.69
N PRO A 29 28.96 -28.66 9.94
CA PRO A 29 29.33 -27.30 10.30
C PRO A 29 28.05 -26.51 10.51
N ALA A 30 27.99 -25.77 11.61
CA ALA A 30 26.85 -24.89 11.88
C ALA A 30 26.64 -24.03 10.63
N ALA A 31 25.42 -24.00 10.11
CA ALA A 31 25.10 -23.10 9.00
C ALA A 31 25.54 -21.69 9.41
N ALA A 32 26.19 -20.98 8.50
CA ALA A 32 26.62 -19.61 8.76
C ALA A 32 25.39 -18.79 9.21
N PRO A 33 25.55 -17.90 10.21
CA PRO A 33 24.44 -17.06 10.66
C PRO A 33 23.90 -16.24 9.48
N VAL A 34 22.58 -16.12 9.39
CA VAL A 34 21.96 -15.25 8.39
C VAL A 34 22.17 -13.81 8.85
N THR A 35 22.84 -13.02 8.02
CA THR A 35 23.22 -11.64 8.35
C THR A 35 22.86 -10.70 7.23
N VAL A 36 22.53 -9.47 7.60
CA VAL A 36 22.35 -8.34 6.68
C VAL A 36 23.26 -7.22 7.16
N VAL A 37 24.01 -6.61 6.25
CA VAL A 37 24.90 -5.48 6.56
C VAL A 37 24.28 -4.22 5.99
N ASN A 38 24.08 -3.21 6.84
CA ASN A 38 23.82 -1.85 6.39
C ASN A 38 25.19 -1.18 6.18
N LEU A 39 25.51 -0.94 4.92
CA LEU A 39 26.78 -0.38 4.48
C LEU A 39 26.93 1.12 4.82
N ALA A 40 25.86 1.77 5.28
CA ALA A 40 25.89 3.17 5.69
C ALA A 40 26.71 3.35 6.98
N PRO A 41 27.80 4.14 6.97
CA PRO A 41 28.63 4.34 8.15
C PRO A 41 28.03 5.32 9.15
N ASN A 42 27.29 6.32 8.68
CA ASN A 42 26.58 7.30 9.50
C ASN A 42 25.10 7.40 9.05
N PRO A 43 24.28 6.37 9.32
CA PRO A 43 22.90 6.27 8.82
C PRO A 43 21.93 7.29 9.43
N SER A 44 22.26 7.83 10.60
CA SER A 44 21.47 8.84 11.34
C SER A 44 21.98 10.28 11.14
N PHE A 45 23.01 10.49 10.29
CA PHE A 45 23.62 11.79 10.03
C PHE A 45 24.01 12.57 11.30
N ARG A 46 24.48 11.85 12.32
CA ARG A 46 24.93 12.49 13.57
C ARG A 46 26.25 13.23 13.31
N SER A 47 26.41 14.38 13.95
CA SER A 47 27.67 15.12 13.94
C SER A 47 28.36 15.03 15.30
N GLY A 48 29.69 14.87 15.28
CA GLY A 48 30.54 15.05 16.46
C GLY A 48 30.96 16.51 16.71
N ARG A 49 30.54 17.46 15.85
CA ARG A 49 30.87 18.89 15.98
C ARG A 49 29.74 19.64 16.70
N ALA A 50 30.12 20.64 17.51
CA ALA A 50 29.18 21.42 18.31
C ALA A 50 28.19 22.25 17.47
N ASP A 51 28.58 22.65 16.25
CA ASP A 51 27.73 23.37 15.31
C ASP A 51 26.80 22.45 14.50
N GLY A 52 26.85 21.14 14.72
CA GLY A 52 26.07 20.13 14.01
C GLY A 52 26.53 19.86 12.59
N THR A 53 27.57 20.52 12.07
CA THR A 53 28.08 20.29 10.72
C THR A 53 28.77 18.94 10.63
N PHE A 54 28.54 18.19 9.55
CA PHE A 54 29.13 16.85 9.35
C PHE A 54 29.84 16.72 7.99
N ASP A 55 30.04 17.83 7.27
CA ASP A 55 30.71 17.81 5.97
C ASP A 55 32.17 17.33 6.12
N ARG A 56 32.41 16.17 5.50
CA ARG A 56 33.68 15.44 5.47
C ARG A 56 33.79 14.79 4.09
N PRO A 57 33.92 15.60 3.02
CA PRO A 57 33.68 15.16 1.65
C PRO A 57 34.60 14.05 1.18
N LEU A 58 35.85 14.00 1.67
CA LEU A 58 36.84 13.03 1.19
C LEU A 58 36.90 11.77 2.07
N ASP A 59 36.26 11.79 3.23
CA ASP A 59 36.33 10.69 4.19
C ASP A 59 35.37 9.55 3.76
N PRO A 60 35.81 8.29 3.74
CA PRO A 60 34.96 7.15 3.34
C PRO A 60 33.71 6.96 4.20
N ASP A 61 33.76 7.41 5.45
CA ASP A 61 32.68 7.44 6.44
C ASP A 61 31.96 8.80 6.54
N GLY A 62 32.42 9.78 5.75
CA GLY A 62 31.92 11.14 5.74
C GLY A 62 30.61 11.33 4.99
N VAL A 63 30.11 12.56 5.06
CA VAL A 63 29.00 13.02 4.23
C VAL A 63 29.51 14.22 3.44
N TYR A 64 29.22 14.27 2.15
CA TYR A 64 29.47 15.45 1.33
C TYR A 64 28.23 16.33 1.30
N VAL A 65 28.40 17.61 1.60
CA VAL A 65 27.38 18.65 1.44
C VAL A 65 27.69 19.45 0.18
N HIS A 66 26.76 19.45 -0.79
CA HIS A 66 26.97 20.19 -2.04
C HIS A 66 27.08 21.70 -1.79
N PRO A 67 27.86 22.48 -2.58
CA PRO A 67 27.98 23.94 -2.40
C PRO A 67 26.67 24.72 -2.53
N HIS A 68 25.64 24.13 -3.15
CA HIS A 68 24.28 24.69 -3.22
C HIS A 68 23.38 24.22 -2.07
N SER A 69 23.97 23.65 -1.02
CA SER A 69 23.27 23.18 0.17
C SER A 69 23.89 23.78 1.42
N ALA A 70 23.07 23.99 2.44
CA ALA A 70 23.49 24.02 3.82
C ALA A 70 22.89 22.81 4.54
N ALA A 71 23.71 22.07 5.28
CA ALA A 71 23.27 20.88 6.01
C ALA A 71 23.85 20.79 7.42
N ARG A 72 23.03 20.35 8.37
CA ARG A 72 23.46 20.08 9.75
C ARG A 72 22.69 18.92 10.35
N SER A 73 23.29 18.27 11.34
CA SER A 73 22.61 17.29 12.17
C SER A 73 21.55 17.99 13.03
N ALA A 74 20.33 17.50 13.02
CA ALA A 74 19.22 18.06 13.79
C ALA A 74 18.22 16.98 14.21
N PRO A 75 17.54 17.15 15.37
CA PRO A 75 16.38 16.34 15.70
C PRO A 75 15.31 16.48 14.62
N VAL A 76 14.71 15.37 14.20
CA VAL A 76 13.60 15.36 13.25
C VAL A 76 12.32 15.68 14.03
N PRO A 77 11.56 16.73 13.65
CA PRO A 77 10.39 17.17 14.41
C PRO A 77 9.38 16.04 14.65
N GLY A 78 9.03 15.79 15.92
CA GLY A 78 7.98 14.84 16.31
C GLY A 78 8.33 13.36 16.19
N LEU A 79 9.50 12.98 15.66
CA LEU A 79 9.86 11.58 15.41
C LEU A 79 10.84 10.97 16.42
N GLY A 80 11.43 11.78 17.31
CA GLY A 80 12.39 11.29 18.32
C GLY A 80 13.72 10.77 17.75
N VAL A 81 13.97 10.97 16.46
CA VAL A 81 15.20 10.58 15.76
C VAL A 81 16.05 11.81 15.39
N THR A 82 17.32 11.59 15.06
CA THR A 82 18.21 12.62 14.50
C THR A 82 18.40 12.38 13.01
N GLY A 83 18.50 13.45 12.23
CA GLY A 83 18.73 13.40 10.80
C GLY A 83 19.56 14.56 10.29
N ALA A 84 19.76 14.60 8.98
CA ALA A 84 20.35 15.71 8.25
C ALA A 84 19.26 16.69 7.83
N LEU A 85 19.19 17.85 8.49
CA LEU A 85 18.45 19.00 7.99
C LEU A 85 19.22 19.60 6.83
N VAL A 86 18.62 19.60 5.65
CA VAL A 86 19.15 20.17 4.41
C VAL A 86 18.29 21.35 3.97
N THR A 87 18.96 22.43 3.56
CA THR A 87 18.38 23.65 2.99
C THR A 87 19.17 24.07 1.74
N GLY A 88 18.56 24.82 0.83
CA GLY A 88 19.27 25.37 -0.33
C GLY A 88 20.22 26.51 0.07
N ALA A 89 21.34 26.64 -0.65
CA ALA A 89 22.28 27.74 -0.52
C ALA A 89 22.47 28.44 -1.87
N GLY A 90 22.09 29.72 -1.93
CA GLY A 90 22.03 30.49 -3.17
C GLY A 90 20.83 30.15 -4.07
N ALA A 91 20.92 30.59 -5.32
CA ALA A 91 19.81 30.52 -6.29
C ALA A 91 19.66 29.16 -7.01
N ASN A 92 20.68 28.31 -6.97
CA ASN A 92 20.66 26.99 -7.62
C ASN A 92 19.91 25.99 -6.74
N ASN A 93 19.09 25.14 -7.36
CA ASN A 93 18.26 24.12 -6.70
C ASN A 93 18.91 22.72 -6.67
N ASP A 94 20.17 22.57 -7.09
CA ASP A 94 20.95 21.33 -6.93
C ASP A 94 21.43 21.13 -5.47
N SER A 95 20.52 21.29 -4.52
CA SER A 95 20.77 21.08 -3.10
C SER A 95 20.69 19.58 -2.79
N HIS A 96 21.82 18.97 -2.45
CA HIS A 96 21.91 17.59 -2.03
C HIS A 96 23.01 17.34 -0.99
N ILE A 97 22.93 16.17 -0.39
CA ILE A 97 24.02 15.55 0.37
C ILE A 97 24.36 14.18 -0.24
N ALA A 98 25.58 13.70 -0.04
CA ALA A 98 25.99 12.36 -0.43
C ALA A 98 26.57 11.61 0.79
N PRO A 99 25.85 10.62 1.36
CA PRO A 99 26.43 9.74 2.35
C PRO A 99 27.57 8.92 1.75
N GLY A 100 28.68 8.77 2.48
CA GLY A 100 29.92 8.14 1.99
C GLY A 100 30.88 9.13 1.30
N GLY A 101 30.56 10.42 1.33
CA GLY A 101 31.38 11.50 0.78
C GLY A 101 31.25 11.68 -0.73
N ARG A 102 32.20 12.41 -1.30
CA ARG A 102 32.44 12.60 -2.73
C ARG A 102 33.83 12.12 -3.07
N ASP A 103 34.06 11.93 -4.36
CA ASP A 103 35.27 11.31 -4.83
C ASP A 103 36.12 12.23 -5.72
N GLN A 104 37.43 12.26 -5.45
CA GLN A 104 38.45 12.87 -6.30
C GLN A 104 39.42 11.80 -6.88
N ALA A 105 39.35 10.55 -6.40
CA ALA A 105 40.33 9.48 -6.65
C ALA A 105 39.82 8.35 -7.58
N GLY A 106 38.51 8.24 -7.81
CA GLY A 106 37.90 7.22 -8.67
C GLY A 106 37.44 5.95 -7.93
N ASP A 107 37.07 6.02 -6.65
CA ASP A 107 36.75 4.88 -5.78
C ASP A 107 35.24 4.58 -5.66
N LEU A 108 34.92 3.31 -5.40
CA LEU A 108 33.58 2.84 -5.03
C LEU A 108 33.26 3.20 -3.57
N ARG A 109 32.23 4.01 -3.33
CA ARG A 109 31.83 4.45 -1.98
C ARG A 109 30.91 3.45 -1.29
N LEU A 110 30.81 3.58 0.04
CA LEU A 110 29.93 2.77 0.89
C LEU A 110 30.14 1.25 0.73
N GLY A 111 31.37 0.81 0.42
CA GLY A 111 31.68 -0.62 0.26
C GLY A 111 31.00 -1.31 -0.92
N MET A 112 30.40 -0.55 -1.85
CA MET A 112 29.79 -1.10 -3.06
C MET A 112 30.85 -1.73 -3.98
N ARG A 113 30.43 -2.70 -4.79
CA ARG A 113 31.29 -3.48 -5.69
C ARG A 113 30.70 -3.55 -7.09
N PRO A 114 31.51 -3.61 -8.15
CA PRO A 114 31.01 -3.76 -9.51
C PRO A 114 30.23 -5.06 -9.66
N GLY A 115 29.13 -5.03 -10.42
CA GLY A 115 28.21 -6.16 -10.57
C GLY A 115 27.29 -6.42 -9.37
N GLY A 116 27.51 -5.75 -8.24
CA GLY A 116 26.65 -5.88 -7.06
C GLY A 116 25.29 -5.22 -7.24
N THR A 117 24.24 -5.87 -6.72
CA THR A 117 22.89 -5.29 -6.63
C THR A 117 22.67 -4.77 -5.22
N TYR A 118 22.19 -3.55 -5.11
CA TYR A 118 21.99 -2.84 -3.86
C TYR A 118 20.58 -2.24 -3.79
N THR A 119 20.07 -2.17 -2.57
CA THR A 119 18.85 -1.42 -2.26
C THR A 119 19.20 -0.30 -1.28
N ALA A 120 18.99 0.94 -1.71
CA ALA A 120 19.11 2.12 -0.87
C ALA A 120 17.73 2.55 -0.36
N GLY A 121 17.65 2.99 0.89
CA GLY A 121 16.42 3.51 1.49
C GLY A 121 16.70 4.68 2.41
N VAL A 122 15.80 5.66 2.45
CA VAL A 122 15.89 6.81 3.35
C VAL A 122 14.50 7.31 3.68
N SER A 123 14.34 7.87 4.88
CA SER A 123 13.16 8.63 5.26
C SER A 123 13.42 10.12 5.08
N VAL A 124 12.44 10.84 4.54
CA VAL A 124 12.46 12.29 4.41
C VAL A 124 11.25 12.88 5.11
N PHE A 125 11.51 13.64 6.16
CA PHE A 125 10.50 14.41 6.85
C PHE A 125 10.48 15.85 6.30
N LEU A 126 9.28 16.32 5.98
CA LEU A 126 9.03 17.68 5.53
C LEU A 126 8.16 18.43 6.56
N PRO A 127 8.64 19.54 7.15
CA PRO A 127 7.81 20.39 8.02
C PRO A 127 6.77 21.18 7.22
N GLY A 128 6.96 21.29 5.92
CA GLY A 128 6.11 21.95 4.96
C GLY A 128 6.60 21.62 3.55
N PRO A 129 5.83 21.95 2.52
CA PRO A 129 6.15 21.59 1.16
C PRO A 129 7.24 22.55 0.63
N LEU A 130 8.19 22.01 -0.11
CA LEU A 130 9.17 22.77 -0.86
C LEU A 130 8.47 23.64 -1.92
N THR A 131 9.01 24.82 -2.18
CA THR A 131 8.44 25.83 -3.09
C THR A 131 9.44 26.28 -4.14
N GLY A 132 9.06 27.25 -4.99
CA GLY A 132 9.94 27.75 -6.05
C GLY A 132 10.17 26.73 -7.17
N ALA A 133 11.17 27.00 -8.01
CA ALA A 133 11.57 26.07 -9.06
C ALA A 133 12.38 24.93 -8.45
N LEU A 134 11.76 23.76 -8.31
CA LEU A 134 12.43 22.57 -7.77
C LEU A 134 13.28 21.87 -8.83
N ASN A 135 14.31 21.16 -8.38
CA ASN A 135 15.06 20.26 -9.24
C ASN A 135 14.14 19.15 -9.77
N PRO A 136 14.23 18.72 -11.04
CA PRO A 136 13.43 17.62 -11.58
C PRO A 136 13.55 16.29 -10.82
N TYR A 137 14.64 16.11 -10.07
CA TYR A 137 14.92 14.95 -9.23
C TYR A 137 14.76 15.23 -7.73
N ALA A 138 14.11 16.33 -7.34
CA ALA A 138 13.92 16.71 -5.94
C ALA A 138 13.26 15.56 -5.14
N LEU A 139 13.62 15.49 -3.86
CA LEU A 139 13.12 14.51 -2.89
C LEU A 139 13.34 13.06 -3.30
N ARG A 140 14.51 12.74 -3.87
CA ARG A 140 14.86 11.38 -4.31
C ARG A 140 16.22 10.90 -3.82
N ILE A 141 16.36 9.57 -3.82
CA ILE A 141 17.66 8.89 -3.81
C ILE A 141 18.12 8.74 -5.25
N ILE A 142 19.32 9.23 -5.57
CA ILE A 142 19.92 9.17 -6.90
C ILE A 142 21.30 8.49 -6.82
N PRO A 143 21.38 7.17 -7.04
CA PRO A 143 22.65 6.48 -7.25
C PRO A 143 23.34 6.95 -8.54
N GLY A 144 24.65 7.09 -8.50
CA GLY A 144 25.48 7.40 -9.66
C GLY A 144 26.75 6.54 -9.69
N CYS A 145 27.38 6.46 -10.85
CA CYS A 145 28.61 5.70 -11.04
C CYS A 145 29.49 6.27 -12.15
N VAL A 146 30.77 5.90 -12.19
CA VAL A 146 31.62 6.05 -13.38
C VAL A 146 31.73 4.71 -14.08
N ARG A 147 31.43 4.67 -15.39
CA ARG A 147 31.58 3.48 -16.25
C ARG A 147 32.39 3.84 -17.49
N GLY A 148 33.46 3.10 -17.77
CA GLY A 148 34.35 3.40 -18.91
C GLY A 148 34.89 4.83 -18.91
N GLY A 149 35.23 5.37 -17.72
CA GLY A 149 35.73 6.75 -17.56
C GLY A 149 34.69 7.86 -17.65
N THR A 150 33.42 7.55 -17.92
CA THR A 150 32.32 8.54 -18.00
C THR A 150 31.43 8.47 -16.77
N ALA A 151 31.16 9.62 -16.15
CA ALA A 151 30.23 9.74 -15.04
C ALA A 151 28.77 9.63 -15.53
N ASN A 152 28.04 8.67 -14.98
CA ASN A 152 26.59 8.60 -15.03
C ASN A 152 26.03 9.06 -13.67
N PHE A 153 25.53 10.29 -13.63
CA PHE A 153 24.99 10.89 -12.41
C PHE A 153 23.60 10.38 -12.01
N HIS A 154 22.93 9.61 -12.88
CA HIS A 154 21.57 9.12 -12.73
C HIS A 154 21.51 7.65 -13.15
N LEU A 155 22.23 6.78 -12.42
CA LEU A 155 22.20 5.34 -12.66
C LEU A 155 20.79 4.78 -12.44
N ALA A 156 20.15 5.24 -11.37
CA ALA A 156 18.76 4.98 -11.03
C ALA A 156 18.18 6.19 -10.27
N ALA A 157 16.88 6.15 -9.96
CA ALA A 157 16.24 7.12 -9.10
C ALA A 157 15.09 6.46 -8.34
N SER A 158 14.97 6.71 -7.04
CA SER A 158 13.73 6.35 -6.31
C SER A 158 12.55 7.14 -6.89
N PRO A 159 11.29 6.69 -6.72
CA PRO A 159 10.15 7.60 -6.76
C PRO A 159 10.42 8.81 -5.84
N PRO A 160 9.89 10.00 -6.18
CA PRO A 160 10.06 11.16 -5.32
C PRO A 160 9.22 10.95 -4.05
N ALA A 161 9.75 11.33 -2.90
CA ALA A 161 8.89 11.53 -1.74
C ALA A 161 7.90 12.65 -2.06
N ARG A 162 6.71 12.57 -1.47
CA ARG A 162 5.68 13.57 -1.71
C ARG A 162 6.11 14.89 -1.13
N ASN A 163 5.92 15.94 -1.90
CA ASN A 163 6.25 17.29 -1.47
C ASN A 163 5.13 17.88 -0.58
N GLU A 164 4.87 17.23 0.54
CA GLU A 164 3.79 17.56 1.48
C GLU A 164 4.28 17.37 2.92
N TYR A 165 3.52 17.82 3.92
CA TYR A 165 3.88 17.60 5.32
C TYR A 165 3.90 16.10 5.66
N GLY A 166 4.90 15.64 6.39
CA GLY A 166 4.94 14.29 6.95
C GLY A 166 6.29 13.61 6.81
N ASP A 167 6.36 12.37 7.28
CA ASP A 167 7.48 11.46 7.05
C ASP A 167 7.19 10.55 5.85
N HIS A 168 8.13 10.49 4.93
CA HIS A 168 8.01 9.79 3.66
C HIS A 168 9.21 8.85 3.47
N ARG A 169 8.96 7.55 3.37
CA ARG A 169 10.02 6.56 3.10
C ARG A 169 10.14 6.33 1.60
N VAL A 170 11.34 6.53 1.05
CA VAL A 170 11.64 6.19 -0.34
C VAL A 170 12.78 5.18 -0.44
N SER A 171 12.76 4.38 -1.50
CA SER A 171 13.79 3.39 -1.77
C SER A 171 14.07 3.27 -3.27
N VAL A 172 15.26 2.76 -3.60
CA VAL A 172 15.66 2.44 -4.97
C VAL A 172 16.58 1.22 -4.96
N THR A 173 16.27 0.26 -5.85
CA THR A 173 17.13 -0.90 -6.13
C THR A 173 17.89 -0.64 -7.41
N PHE A 174 19.19 -0.90 -7.41
CA PHE A 174 20.06 -0.69 -8.56
C PHE A 174 21.22 -1.70 -8.59
N THR A 175 21.71 -2.00 -9.79
CA THR A 175 22.89 -2.85 -10.00
C THR A 175 24.02 -2.01 -10.57
N LEU A 176 25.20 -2.07 -9.94
CA LEU A 176 26.38 -1.42 -10.48
C LEU A 176 26.88 -2.17 -11.73
N PRO A 177 27.24 -1.47 -12.82
CA PRO A 177 27.90 -2.10 -13.95
C PRO A 177 29.16 -2.87 -13.52
N GLU A 178 29.46 -4.00 -14.17
CA GLU A 178 30.67 -4.80 -13.87
C GLU A 178 31.98 -4.03 -14.06
N ASN A 179 31.97 -3.02 -14.94
CA ASN A 179 33.10 -2.15 -15.21
C ASN A 179 33.01 -0.78 -14.50
N ALA A 180 32.18 -0.68 -13.45
CA ALA A 180 32.10 0.54 -12.65
C ALA A 180 33.42 0.75 -11.88
N THR A 181 34.01 1.94 -12.01
CA THR A 181 35.22 2.31 -11.28
C THR A 181 34.90 3.11 -10.02
N ALA A 182 33.84 3.93 -10.07
CA ALA A 182 33.36 4.71 -8.92
C ALA A 182 31.84 4.58 -8.79
N ALA A 183 31.32 4.76 -7.57
CA ALA A 183 29.89 4.77 -7.28
C ALA A 183 29.58 5.64 -6.06
N TRP A 184 28.44 6.31 -6.06
CA TRP A 184 27.97 7.19 -4.98
C TRP A 184 26.44 7.20 -4.92
N ILE A 185 25.91 7.77 -3.83
CA ILE A 185 24.47 7.97 -3.64
C ILE A 185 24.25 9.43 -3.28
N ARG A 186 23.37 10.12 -4.01
CA ARG A 186 22.91 11.47 -3.66
C ARG A 186 21.52 11.40 -3.05
N LEU A 187 21.32 12.13 -1.96
CA LEU A 187 20.02 12.44 -1.40
C LEU A 187 19.68 13.87 -1.82
N LEU A 188 18.87 14.00 -2.87
CA LEU A 188 18.61 15.27 -3.52
C LEU A 188 17.40 15.94 -2.86
N ALA A 189 17.60 17.01 -2.10
CA ALA A 189 16.51 17.80 -1.55
C ALA A 189 15.85 18.64 -2.65
N GLY A 190 16.66 19.24 -3.53
CA GLY A 190 16.17 19.85 -4.76
C GLY A 190 15.52 21.23 -4.62
N MET A 191 15.82 22.02 -3.59
CA MET A 191 15.34 23.39 -3.43
C MET A 191 16.48 24.42 -3.40
N SER A 192 16.21 25.65 -3.86
CA SER A 192 17.10 26.79 -3.66
C SER A 192 16.89 27.44 -2.29
N GLN A 193 17.73 28.41 -1.93
CA GLN A 193 17.66 29.08 -0.63
C GLN A 193 16.31 29.75 -0.38
N GLY A 194 15.75 29.54 0.81
CA GLY A 194 14.47 30.14 1.23
C GLY A 194 13.22 29.39 0.76
N HIS A 195 13.38 28.27 0.05
CA HIS A 195 12.26 27.54 -0.56
C HIS A 195 11.83 26.26 0.17
N GLY A 196 12.25 26.10 1.42
CA GLY A 196 11.84 24.99 2.29
C GLY A 196 13.01 24.31 2.98
N GLU A 197 12.70 23.23 3.68
CA GLU A 197 13.63 22.44 4.48
C GLU A 197 13.29 20.95 4.34
N ALA A 198 14.31 20.08 4.32
CA ALA A 198 14.12 18.63 4.25
C ALA A 198 15.00 17.93 5.28
N TYR A 199 14.42 17.01 6.05
CA TYR A 199 15.13 16.22 7.05
C TYR A 199 15.32 14.80 6.53
N TRP A 200 16.55 14.44 6.18
CA TRP A 200 16.88 13.07 5.81
C TRP A 200 17.28 12.27 7.03
N HIS A 201 16.70 11.10 7.25
CA HIS A 201 17.10 10.21 8.35
C HIS A 201 16.94 8.74 7.97
N SER A 202 17.47 7.88 8.84
CA SER A 202 17.33 6.45 8.71
C SER A 202 17.85 5.93 7.35
N PHE A 203 18.99 6.45 6.90
CA PHE A 203 19.58 6.05 5.63
C PHE A 203 20.14 4.63 5.73
N SER A 204 19.83 3.79 4.75
CA SER A 204 20.31 2.42 4.67
C SER A 204 20.78 2.10 3.26
N LEU A 205 21.87 1.34 3.16
CA LEU A 205 22.31 0.71 1.93
C LEU A 205 22.61 -0.76 2.21
N THR A 206 21.85 -1.67 1.62
CA THR A 206 22.03 -3.12 1.79
C THR A 206 22.28 -3.77 0.45
N GLU A 207 23.15 -4.78 0.42
CA GLU A 207 23.29 -5.65 -0.76
C GLU A 207 22.07 -6.56 -0.88
N GLY A 208 21.50 -6.64 -2.08
CA GLY A 208 20.25 -7.34 -2.36
C GLY A 208 19.24 -6.51 -3.16
N ASP A 209 18.24 -7.20 -3.69
CA ASP A 209 17.18 -6.63 -4.53
C ASP A 209 15.90 -6.28 -3.77
N ALA A 210 15.85 -6.54 -2.46
CA ALA A 210 14.71 -6.27 -1.59
C ALA A 210 15.03 -5.16 -0.56
N PRO A 211 14.06 -4.27 -0.29
CA PRO A 211 14.19 -3.30 0.80
C PRO A 211 14.23 -4.02 2.14
N VAL A 212 15.12 -3.55 3.02
CA VAL A 212 15.22 -4.02 4.40
C VAL A 212 14.73 -2.92 5.32
N ALA A 213 13.95 -3.28 6.34
CA ALA A 213 13.57 -2.36 7.40
C ALA A 213 14.84 -1.72 7.99
N TYR A 214 14.78 -0.40 8.21
CA TYR A 214 15.93 0.35 8.70
C TYR A 214 16.48 -0.25 10.00
N PHE A 215 17.80 -0.33 10.08
CA PHE A 215 18.54 -0.59 11.31
C PHE A 215 19.92 0.05 11.24
N ASP A 216 20.50 0.30 12.40
CA ASP A 216 21.91 0.64 12.60
C ASP A 216 22.49 -0.15 13.78
N GLY A 217 23.69 0.19 14.25
CA GLY A 217 24.30 -0.51 15.39
C GLY A 217 23.80 -0.03 16.76
N ASP A 218 23.00 1.03 16.82
CA ASP A 218 22.33 1.52 18.04
C ASP A 218 20.89 0.99 18.14
N THR A 219 20.42 0.26 17.13
CA THR A 219 19.11 -0.40 17.15
C THR A 219 19.08 -1.44 18.27
N ASP A 220 18.07 -1.38 19.13
CA ASP A 220 17.95 -2.31 20.25
C ASP A 220 17.83 -3.76 19.75
N ASP A 221 18.64 -4.62 20.36
CA ASP A 221 18.55 -6.05 20.24
C ASP A 221 17.13 -6.55 20.58
N ASP A 222 16.58 -7.41 19.73
CA ASP A 222 15.26 -8.02 19.97
C ASP A 222 15.37 -9.54 20.18
N VAL A 223 14.22 -10.20 20.28
CA VAL A 223 14.10 -11.65 20.48
C VAL A 223 14.81 -12.45 19.38
N PHE A 224 14.79 -11.97 18.14
CA PHE A 224 15.22 -12.65 16.93
C PHE A 224 16.57 -12.14 16.42
N PHE A 225 16.86 -10.86 16.60
CA PHE A 225 18.00 -10.20 15.97
C PHE A 225 18.94 -9.58 16.98
N THR A 226 20.23 -9.57 16.62
CA THR A 226 21.22 -8.70 17.23
C THR A 226 21.68 -7.65 16.25
N TYR A 227 22.00 -6.46 16.77
CA TYR A 227 22.48 -5.33 15.98
C TYR A 227 23.81 -4.84 16.55
N VAL A 228 24.80 -4.66 15.68
CA VAL A 228 26.13 -4.22 16.09
C VAL A 228 26.73 -3.28 15.06
N TRP A 229 27.47 -2.28 15.55
CA TRP A 229 28.45 -1.57 14.74
C TRP A 229 29.64 -2.49 14.42
N LEU A 230 30.10 -2.49 13.17
CA LEU A 230 31.29 -3.27 12.77
C LEU A 230 32.61 -2.58 13.14
N GLY A 231 32.53 -1.33 13.60
CA GLY A 231 33.64 -0.55 14.11
C GLY A 231 33.14 0.56 15.05
N THR A 232 33.59 1.79 14.84
CA THR A 232 33.17 2.94 15.65
C THR A 232 31.67 3.22 15.51
N PRO A 233 30.92 3.35 16.62
CA PRO A 233 29.51 3.73 16.58
C PRO A 233 29.24 5.02 15.82
N GLY A 234 28.27 5.01 14.90
CA GLY A 234 27.91 6.16 14.07
C GLY A 234 28.94 6.57 13.02
N ALA A 235 30.00 5.77 12.82
CA ALA A 235 31.05 6.02 11.82
C ALA A 235 31.55 4.72 11.16
N SER A 236 30.75 3.66 11.15
CA SER A 236 31.09 2.38 10.52
C SER A 236 29.84 1.64 10.08
N PRO A 237 29.90 0.71 9.10
CA PRO A 237 28.75 -0.11 8.76
C PRO A 237 28.20 -0.86 9.98
N SER A 238 26.90 -1.19 9.95
CA SER A 238 26.26 -1.99 10.98
C SER A 238 25.81 -3.34 10.43
N ARG A 239 25.63 -4.32 11.32
CA ARG A 239 25.17 -5.66 10.95
C ARG A 239 24.00 -6.09 11.83
N ARG A 240 22.93 -6.51 11.18
CA ARG A 240 21.86 -7.30 11.77
C ARG A 240 22.19 -8.78 11.62
N THR A 241 22.08 -9.54 12.70
CA THR A 241 22.30 -10.99 12.70
C THR A 241 21.08 -11.70 13.26
N LEU A 242 20.55 -12.67 12.53
CA LEU A 242 19.54 -13.59 13.09
C LEU A 242 20.21 -14.44 14.17
N ARG A 243 19.70 -14.36 15.41
CA ARG A 243 20.20 -15.14 16.54
C ARG A 243 20.12 -16.64 16.23
N PRO A 244 21.03 -17.46 16.77
CA PRO A 244 20.89 -18.91 16.67
C PRO A 244 19.55 -19.37 17.25
N TYR A 245 18.89 -20.31 16.57
CA TYR A 245 17.55 -20.79 16.97
C TYR A 245 17.43 -21.17 18.45
N ARG A 246 18.47 -21.77 19.05
CA ARG A 246 18.46 -22.14 20.48
C ARG A 246 18.37 -20.93 21.41
N GLU A 247 18.96 -19.81 21.03
CA GLU A 247 18.89 -18.58 21.80
C GLU A 247 17.51 -17.92 21.65
N ILE A 248 16.97 -17.89 20.43
CA ILE A 248 15.62 -17.38 20.16
C ILE A 248 14.60 -18.16 20.99
N LEU A 249 14.66 -19.49 20.97
CA LEU A 249 13.77 -20.37 21.74
C LEU A 249 13.91 -20.20 23.26
N ALA A 250 15.04 -19.69 23.76
CA ALA A 250 15.19 -19.39 25.18
C ALA A 250 14.51 -18.06 25.59
N ARG A 251 14.20 -17.19 24.60
CA ARG A 251 13.62 -15.85 24.80
C ARG A 251 12.14 -15.79 24.45
N THR A 252 11.66 -16.73 23.64
CA THR A 252 10.27 -16.79 23.20
C THR A 252 9.84 -18.22 22.94
N ASP A 253 8.57 -18.41 22.60
CA ASP A 253 8.04 -19.73 22.27
C ASP A 253 8.13 -20.04 20.76
N ARG A 254 7.85 -21.30 20.43
CA ARG A 254 7.90 -21.81 19.05
C ARG A 254 6.87 -21.12 18.14
N ARG A 255 5.73 -20.67 18.69
CA ARG A 255 4.65 -20.06 17.93
C ARG A 255 5.06 -18.66 17.48
N ALA A 256 5.61 -17.86 18.39
CA ALA A 256 6.19 -16.56 18.06
C ALA A 256 7.28 -16.69 16.98
N ILE A 257 8.11 -17.73 17.03
CA ILE A 257 9.09 -18.04 15.97
C ILE A 257 8.42 -18.32 14.62
N ALA A 258 7.34 -19.09 14.61
CA ALA A 258 6.59 -19.39 13.38
C ALA A 258 5.89 -18.15 12.81
N ASP A 259 5.40 -17.26 13.67
CA ASP A 259 4.75 -16.01 13.26
C ASP A 259 5.77 -15.00 12.72
N GLU A 260 6.94 -14.91 13.33
CA GLU A 260 8.05 -14.08 12.83
C GLU A 260 8.59 -14.60 11.49
N ALA A 261 8.76 -15.93 11.34
CA ALA A 261 9.13 -16.53 10.06
C ALA A 261 8.12 -16.19 8.96
N ALA A 262 6.82 -16.17 9.28
CA ALA A 262 5.79 -15.77 8.35
C ALA A 262 5.85 -14.27 8.01
N ARG A 263 6.15 -13.41 8.99
CA ARG A 263 6.36 -11.97 8.78
C ARG A 263 7.54 -11.70 7.85
N LEU A 264 8.70 -12.31 8.13
CA LEU A 264 9.90 -12.21 7.30
C LEU A 264 9.67 -12.76 5.89
N GLY A 265 8.96 -13.87 5.76
CA GLY A 265 8.59 -14.44 4.46
C GLY A 265 7.78 -13.46 3.60
N ARG A 266 6.78 -12.77 4.20
CA ARG A 266 6.00 -11.72 3.52
C ARG A 266 6.83 -10.48 3.18
N ALA A 267 7.84 -10.17 3.99
CA ALA A 267 8.74 -9.04 3.77
C ALA A 267 9.87 -9.33 2.75
N GLY A 268 9.87 -10.49 2.09
CA GLY A 268 10.91 -10.87 1.13
C GLY A 268 12.21 -11.39 1.76
N ALA A 269 12.30 -11.44 3.09
CA ALA A 269 13.44 -11.96 3.85
C ALA A 269 13.47 -13.50 3.88
N ALA A 270 13.52 -14.13 2.71
CA ALA A 270 13.35 -15.57 2.54
C ALA A 270 14.40 -16.40 3.30
N ALA A 271 15.66 -15.96 3.33
CA ALA A 271 16.73 -16.66 4.03
C ALA A 271 16.52 -16.69 5.55
N GLU A 272 16.12 -15.56 6.15
CA GLU A 272 15.84 -15.46 7.58
C GLU A 272 14.60 -16.29 7.94
N ALA A 273 13.53 -16.21 7.13
CA ALA A 273 12.33 -17.01 7.30
C ALA A 273 12.59 -18.52 7.22
N ASP A 274 13.38 -18.96 6.22
CA ASP A 274 13.72 -20.37 6.02
C ASP A 274 14.59 -20.90 7.15
N ALA A 275 15.51 -20.08 7.70
CA ALA A 275 16.33 -20.45 8.86
C ALA A 275 15.48 -20.68 10.12
N LEU A 276 14.51 -19.80 10.41
CA LEU A 276 13.59 -19.97 11.54
C LEU A 276 12.74 -21.24 11.39
N VAL A 277 12.17 -21.48 10.20
CA VAL A 277 11.37 -22.68 9.92
C VAL A 277 12.20 -23.96 10.03
N ALA A 278 13.46 -23.93 9.58
CA ALA A 278 14.39 -25.05 9.74
C ALA A 278 14.68 -25.35 11.21
N GLY A 279 14.85 -24.31 12.05
CA GLY A 279 15.02 -24.47 13.49
C GLY A 279 13.83 -25.17 14.17
N LEU A 280 12.61 -24.86 13.73
CA LEU A 280 11.39 -25.51 14.23
C LEU A 280 11.29 -27.01 13.84
N ALA A 281 11.97 -27.45 12.78
CA ALA A 281 11.78 -28.76 12.15
C ALA A 281 12.15 -29.96 13.03
N ALA A 282 12.97 -29.78 14.08
CA ALA A 282 13.45 -30.86 14.93
C ALA A 282 12.32 -31.63 15.63
N GLN A 283 11.30 -30.93 16.12
CA GLN A 283 10.19 -31.55 16.85
C GLN A 283 9.08 -32.08 15.93
N ARG A 284 9.05 -31.62 14.67
CA ARG A 284 8.01 -31.96 13.68
C ARG A 284 6.58 -31.84 14.25
N ASP A 285 6.34 -30.86 15.11
CA ASP A 285 5.08 -30.60 15.79
C ASP A 285 4.12 -29.77 14.90
N PRO A 286 2.90 -29.44 15.37
CA PRO A 286 1.93 -28.65 14.59
C PRO A 286 2.47 -27.26 14.22
N VAL A 287 3.24 -26.63 15.10
CA VAL A 287 3.84 -25.30 14.89
C VAL A 287 4.77 -25.30 13.67
N TYR A 288 5.70 -26.26 13.61
CA TYR A 288 6.55 -26.44 12.43
C TYR A 288 5.71 -26.78 11.18
N ARG A 289 4.68 -27.62 11.33
CA ARG A 289 3.82 -27.98 10.20
C ARG A 289 3.13 -26.76 9.60
N LEU A 290 2.62 -25.86 10.43
CA LEU A 290 2.02 -24.61 9.99
C LEU A 290 3.05 -23.69 9.32
N ALA A 291 4.19 -23.45 9.97
CA ALA A 291 5.24 -22.57 9.46
C ALA A 291 5.74 -23.01 8.08
N ALA A 292 5.98 -24.31 7.90
CA ALA A 292 6.35 -24.86 6.61
C ALA A 292 5.23 -24.78 5.56
N ALA A 293 3.96 -24.90 5.96
CA ALA A 293 2.84 -24.69 5.04
C ALA A 293 2.78 -23.24 4.54
N ARG A 294 2.99 -22.26 5.43
CA ARG A 294 3.07 -20.84 5.08
C ARG A 294 4.23 -20.57 4.11
N ARG A 295 5.41 -21.14 4.35
CA ARG A 295 6.54 -21.04 3.41
C ARG A 295 6.26 -21.62 2.03
N LEU A 296 5.49 -22.72 1.93
CA LEU A 296 5.02 -23.24 0.64
C LEU A 296 4.09 -22.23 -0.06
N VAL A 297 3.23 -21.53 0.68
CA VAL A 297 2.38 -20.46 0.13
C VAL A 297 3.23 -19.31 -0.41
N ASP A 298 4.24 -18.88 0.34
CA ASP A 298 5.14 -17.79 -0.06
C ASP A 298 5.94 -18.13 -1.33
N ARG A 299 6.23 -19.42 -1.56
CA ARG A 299 6.91 -19.92 -2.78
C ARG A 299 5.94 -20.20 -3.94
N GLY A 300 4.64 -19.96 -3.76
CA GLY A 300 3.62 -20.27 -4.77
C GLY A 300 3.25 -21.75 -4.90
N GLU A 301 3.74 -22.62 -4.00
CA GLU A 301 3.49 -24.06 -3.99
C GLU A 301 2.13 -24.41 -3.35
N TYR A 302 1.04 -23.80 -3.85
CA TYR A 302 -0.28 -23.83 -3.21
C TYR A 302 -0.88 -25.24 -3.08
N ALA A 303 -0.59 -26.14 -4.02
CA ALA A 303 -1.08 -27.52 -3.98
C ALA A 303 -0.48 -28.29 -2.80
N ALA A 304 0.84 -28.15 -2.60
CA ALA A 304 1.56 -28.77 -1.48
C ALA A 304 1.13 -28.17 -0.14
N ALA A 305 1.00 -26.84 -0.08
CA ALA A 305 0.48 -26.14 1.10
C ALA A 305 -0.91 -26.66 1.49
N ARG A 306 -1.85 -26.75 0.53
CA ARG A 306 -3.21 -27.25 0.76
C ARG A 306 -3.22 -28.70 1.26
N HIS A 307 -2.41 -29.58 0.68
CA HIS A 307 -2.32 -30.97 1.13
C HIS A 307 -1.85 -31.05 2.60
N ARG A 308 -0.82 -30.28 2.95
CA ARG A 308 -0.28 -30.21 4.31
C ARG A 308 -1.30 -29.68 5.31
N LEU A 309 -1.96 -28.57 5.00
CA LEU A 309 -2.98 -27.94 5.87
C LEU A 309 -4.19 -28.86 6.10
N ARG A 310 -4.70 -29.52 5.04
CA ARG A 310 -5.79 -30.49 5.17
C ARG A 310 -5.44 -31.67 6.07
N LYS A 311 -4.18 -32.12 6.04
CA LYS A 311 -3.70 -33.18 6.93
C LYS A 311 -3.69 -32.69 8.38
N MET A 312 -3.13 -31.50 8.63
CA MET A 312 -3.08 -30.90 9.96
C MET A 312 -4.47 -30.73 10.59
N ILE A 313 -5.45 -30.21 9.83
CA ILE A 313 -6.83 -30.02 10.33
C ILE A 313 -7.42 -31.35 10.84
N LYS A 314 -7.06 -32.47 10.22
CA LYS A 314 -7.53 -33.80 10.63
C LYS A 314 -6.77 -34.40 11.82
N THR A 315 -5.52 -34.02 12.03
CA THR A 315 -4.64 -34.70 12.98
C THR A 315 -4.31 -33.87 14.22
N ASP A 316 -4.16 -32.55 14.10
CA ASP A 316 -3.53 -31.72 15.13
C ASP A 316 -3.68 -30.19 14.97
N ASP A 317 -4.86 -29.70 14.55
CA ASP A 317 -5.16 -28.25 14.45
C ASP A 317 -5.97 -27.73 15.65
N GLU A 318 -5.42 -27.84 16.86
CA GLU A 318 -6.12 -27.46 18.09
C GLU A 318 -6.47 -25.98 18.15
N THR A 319 -5.57 -25.11 17.65
CA THR A 319 -5.76 -23.66 17.67
C THR A 319 -6.50 -23.13 16.44
N GLY A 320 -6.83 -23.97 15.45
CA GLY A 320 -7.52 -23.55 14.22
C GLY A 320 -6.68 -22.74 13.23
N ASP A 321 -5.37 -22.60 13.46
CA ASP A 321 -4.50 -21.79 12.59
C ASP A 321 -4.33 -22.42 11.19
N ALA A 322 -4.31 -23.76 11.09
CA ALA A 322 -4.27 -24.44 9.80
C ALA A 322 -5.57 -24.25 9.01
N ALA A 323 -6.71 -24.22 9.71
CA ALA A 323 -8.00 -23.89 9.11
C ALA A 323 -8.01 -22.45 8.56
N VAL A 324 -7.45 -21.47 9.28
CA VAL A 324 -7.32 -20.08 8.78
C VAL A 324 -6.48 -20.02 7.50
N GLU A 325 -5.29 -20.61 7.49
CA GLU A 325 -4.43 -20.58 6.29
C GLU A 325 -5.05 -21.33 5.11
N LEU A 326 -5.74 -22.44 5.37
CA LEU A 326 -6.47 -23.14 4.31
C LEU A 326 -7.65 -22.29 3.81
N GLY A 327 -8.36 -21.59 4.70
CA GLY A 327 -9.43 -20.65 4.36
C GLY A 327 -8.96 -19.59 3.37
N ARG A 328 -7.78 -18.99 3.61
CA ARG A 328 -7.15 -18.03 2.69
C ARG A 328 -6.85 -18.63 1.30
N LEU A 329 -6.49 -19.91 1.23
CA LEU A 329 -6.32 -20.59 -0.06
C LEU A 329 -7.66 -20.86 -0.77
N HIS A 330 -8.75 -21.09 -0.02
CA HIS A 330 -10.09 -21.20 -0.57
C HIS A 330 -10.60 -19.84 -1.09
N GLU A 331 -10.34 -18.74 -0.37
CA GLU A 331 -10.61 -17.38 -0.83
C GLU A 331 -9.97 -17.08 -2.19
N ARG A 332 -8.68 -17.39 -2.35
CA ARG A 332 -7.96 -17.20 -3.63
C ARG A 332 -8.61 -17.96 -4.79
N ARG A 333 -9.26 -19.10 -4.52
CA ARG A 333 -9.99 -19.90 -5.51
C ARG A 333 -11.46 -19.54 -5.62
N ARG A 334 -11.92 -18.50 -4.90
CA ARG A 334 -13.32 -18.07 -4.81
C ARG A 334 -14.26 -19.16 -4.28
N ASP A 335 -13.75 -20.08 -3.47
CA ASP A 335 -14.56 -21.07 -2.76
C ASP A 335 -15.00 -20.51 -1.40
N TRP A 336 -15.98 -19.60 -1.44
CA TRP A 336 -16.45 -18.85 -0.28
C TRP A 336 -17.11 -19.75 0.78
N ALA A 337 -17.84 -20.77 0.34
CA ALA A 337 -18.50 -21.72 1.25
C ALA A 337 -17.45 -22.58 1.99
N GLY A 338 -16.43 -23.08 1.29
CA GLY A 338 -15.32 -23.79 1.92
C GLY A 338 -14.54 -22.91 2.90
N ALA A 339 -14.28 -21.65 2.53
CA ALA A 339 -13.60 -20.70 3.41
C ALA A 339 -14.45 -20.34 4.66
N GLU A 340 -15.76 -20.12 4.53
CA GLU A 340 -16.65 -19.84 5.68
C GLU A 340 -16.62 -20.98 6.70
N LEU A 341 -16.69 -22.24 6.23
CA LEU A 341 -16.63 -23.41 7.10
C LEU A 341 -15.33 -23.44 7.92
N LEU A 342 -14.20 -23.17 7.26
CA LEU A 342 -12.88 -23.18 7.88
C LEU A 342 -12.73 -22.04 8.89
N TYR A 343 -13.20 -20.83 8.57
CA TYR A 343 -13.14 -19.71 9.52
C TYR A 343 -14.12 -19.86 10.67
N ARG A 344 -15.27 -20.50 10.46
CA ARG A 344 -16.20 -20.86 11.53
C ARG A 344 -15.57 -21.83 12.51
N GLU A 345 -14.93 -22.88 12.01
CA GLU A 345 -14.18 -23.84 12.84
C GLU A 345 -13.04 -23.14 13.58
N ALA A 346 -12.26 -22.30 12.90
CA ALA A 346 -11.18 -21.56 13.50
C ALA A 346 -11.68 -20.61 14.61
N ALA A 347 -12.73 -19.83 14.36
CA ALA A 347 -13.29 -18.91 15.35
C ALA A 347 -13.81 -19.63 16.60
N ALA A 348 -14.36 -20.84 16.44
CA ALA A 348 -14.79 -21.67 17.57
C ALA A 348 -13.62 -22.13 18.46
N LYS A 349 -12.44 -22.36 17.86
CA LYS A 349 -11.21 -22.78 18.58
C LYS A 349 -10.49 -21.63 19.28
N ARG A 350 -10.61 -20.40 18.78
CA ARG A 350 -10.07 -19.17 19.41
C ARG A 350 -11.11 -18.05 19.37
N PRO A 351 -12.04 -18.00 20.34
CA PRO A 351 -13.11 -17.01 20.38
C PRO A 351 -12.63 -15.60 20.78
N ASP A 352 -11.38 -15.47 21.21
CA ASP A 352 -10.68 -14.21 21.52
C ASP A 352 -10.03 -13.56 20.28
N ASP A 353 -9.92 -14.29 19.16
CA ASP A 353 -9.29 -13.82 17.93
C ASP A 353 -10.33 -13.19 16.97
N ARG A 354 -10.55 -11.88 17.14
CA ARG A 354 -11.47 -11.05 16.34
C ARG A 354 -11.32 -11.24 14.83
N GLU A 355 -10.09 -11.43 14.33
CA GLU A 355 -9.81 -11.49 12.89
C GLU A 355 -10.49 -12.69 12.23
N ARG A 356 -10.65 -13.79 12.97
CA ARG A 356 -11.36 -14.99 12.48
C ARG A 356 -12.84 -14.72 12.25
N PHE A 357 -13.46 -13.92 13.12
CA PHE A 357 -14.85 -13.51 12.97
C PHE A 357 -15.02 -12.56 11.79
N TYR A 358 -14.12 -11.59 11.61
CA TYR A 358 -14.18 -10.66 10.48
C TYR A 358 -13.95 -11.34 9.13
N ARG A 359 -13.00 -12.30 9.04
CA ARG A 359 -12.83 -13.12 7.84
C ARG A 359 -14.06 -13.99 7.55
N ARG A 360 -14.65 -14.58 8.58
CA ARG A 360 -15.91 -15.34 8.43
C ARG A 360 -17.04 -14.45 7.94
N ALA A 361 -17.21 -13.26 8.52
CA ALA A 361 -18.21 -12.28 8.10
C ALA A 361 -18.03 -11.91 6.62
N TYR A 362 -16.79 -11.65 6.21
CA TYR A 362 -16.47 -11.37 4.81
C TYR A 362 -16.85 -12.53 3.86
N MET A 363 -16.66 -13.79 4.28
CA MET A 363 -17.14 -14.95 3.48
C MET A 363 -18.66 -15.01 3.42
N LEU A 364 -19.35 -14.75 4.52
CA LEU A 364 -20.82 -14.69 4.58
C LEU A 364 -21.39 -13.59 3.69
N ASP A 365 -20.70 -12.45 3.55
CA ASP A 365 -21.05 -11.40 2.60
C ASP A 365 -20.97 -11.89 1.15
N LYS A 366 -19.91 -12.62 0.78
CA LYS A 366 -19.77 -13.20 -0.58
C LYS A 366 -20.86 -14.25 -0.86
N LEU A 367 -21.35 -14.92 0.18
CA LEU A 367 -22.47 -15.86 0.12
C LEU A 367 -23.85 -15.18 0.21
N GLN A 368 -23.91 -13.84 0.26
CA GLN A 368 -25.13 -13.05 0.41
C GLN A 368 -25.93 -13.32 1.70
N ARG A 369 -25.29 -13.86 2.73
CA ARG A 369 -25.89 -14.16 4.04
C ARG A 369 -25.68 -13.00 5.02
N ARG A 370 -26.39 -11.89 4.79
CA ARG A 370 -26.14 -10.61 5.49
C ARG A 370 -26.36 -10.66 6.99
N ASP A 371 -27.42 -11.32 7.46
CA ASP A 371 -27.70 -11.39 8.91
C ASP A 371 -26.64 -12.21 9.65
N ASP A 372 -26.20 -13.32 9.04
CA ASP A 372 -25.11 -14.13 9.59
C ASP A 372 -23.78 -13.37 9.57
N SER A 373 -23.51 -12.60 8.51
CA SER A 373 -22.34 -11.73 8.43
C SER A 373 -22.35 -10.68 9.55
N LYS A 374 -23.47 -9.98 9.75
CA LYS A 374 -23.64 -9.00 10.83
C LYS A 374 -23.43 -9.64 12.20
N LYS A 375 -23.95 -10.85 12.42
CA LYS A 375 -23.75 -11.60 13.66
C LYS A 375 -22.29 -11.96 13.86
N ALA A 376 -21.61 -12.49 12.84
CA ALA A 376 -20.19 -12.84 12.93
C ALA A 376 -19.33 -11.59 13.19
N ALA A 377 -19.55 -10.49 12.46
CA ALA A 377 -18.85 -9.23 12.70
C ALA A 377 -19.11 -8.69 14.11
N GLY A 378 -20.36 -8.76 14.61
CA GLY A 378 -20.69 -8.39 15.99
C GLY A 378 -19.98 -9.24 17.05
N GLN A 379 -19.77 -10.54 16.79
CA GLN A 379 -18.97 -11.40 17.66
C GLN A 379 -17.49 -10.98 17.68
N GLY A 380 -16.93 -10.64 16.51
CA GLY A 380 -15.57 -10.10 16.42
C GLY A 380 -15.44 -8.77 17.16
N LEU A 381 -16.42 -7.87 16.99
CA LEU A 381 -16.44 -6.57 17.65
C LEU A 381 -16.53 -6.68 19.18
N ALA A 382 -17.25 -7.67 19.70
CA ALA A 382 -17.39 -7.89 21.14
C ALA A 382 -16.05 -8.21 21.84
N VAL A 383 -15.05 -8.69 21.10
CA VAL A 383 -13.68 -8.98 21.59
C VAL A 383 -12.64 -8.00 21.05
N ASP A 384 -13.10 -6.86 20.54
CA ASP A 384 -12.30 -5.83 19.90
C ASP A 384 -12.62 -4.47 20.53
N SER A 385 -12.25 -4.34 21.80
CA SER A 385 -12.68 -3.24 22.68
C SER A 385 -11.93 -1.93 22.46
N ASP A 386 -10.75 -1.97 21.84
CA ASP A 386 -9.80 -0.84 21.85
C ASP A 386 -9.83 -0.06 20.53
N LEU A 387 -11.04 0.18 20.00
CA LEU A 387 -11.22 0.93 18.77
C LEU A 387 -11.23 2.43 19.04
N PRO A 388 -10.49 3.26 18.26
CA PRO A 388 -10.49 4.71 18.39
C PRO A 388 -11.77 5.38 17.82
N PHE A 389 -12.83 4.60 17.59
CA PHE A 389 -14.10 5.02 17.00
C PHE A 389 -15.23 4.10 17.49
N ASP A 390 -16.48 4.53 17.32
CA ASP A 390 -17.66 3.71 17.65
C ASP A 390 -17.82 2.56 16.64
N GLY A 391 -17.24 1.41 16.98
CA GLY A 391 -17.31 0.21 16.14
C GLY A 391 -18.74 -0.27 15.89
N ARG A 392 -19.70 -0.01 16.79
CA ARG A 392 -21.09 -0.43 16.58
C ARG A 392 -21.78 0.45 15.56
N ALA A 393 -21.62 1.77 15.66
CA ALA A 393 -22.13 2.71 14.66
C ALA A 393 -21.55 2.38 13.27
N VAL A 394 -20.24 2.11 13.20
CA VAL A 394 -19.53 1.74 11.97
C VAL A 394 -20.02 0.41 11.37
N LEU A 395 -20.35 -0.59 12.20
CA LEU A 395 -20.95 -1.86 11.76
C LEU A 395 -22.38 -1.68 11.24
N ASP A 396 -23.14 -0.75 11.82
CA ASP A 396 -24.54 -0.51 11.45
C ASP A 396 -24.71 0.28 10.13
N LEU A 397 -23.66 0.93 9.61
CA LEU A 397 -23.65 1.58 8.28
C LEU A 397 -23.81 0.59 7.11
N ASP A 398 -22.91 -0.38 7.03
CA ASP A 398 -23.03 -1.52 6.11
C ASP A 398 -22.36 -2.70 6.79
N VAL A 399 -23.09 -3.80 6.86
CA VAL A 399 -22.60 -5.06 7.43
C VAL A 399 -21.48 -5.65 6.57
N LYS A 400 -21.42 -5.28 5.29
CA LYS A 400 -20.42 -5.79 4.37
C LYS A 400 -19.04 -5.25 4.71
N CYS A 401 -18.07 -6.16 4.72
CA CYS A 401 -16.64 -5.80 4.78
C CYS A 401 -16.24 -4.97 6.01
N PHE A 402 -16.94 -5.10 7.14
CA PHE A 402 -16.61 -4.40 8.38
C PHE A 402 -15.14 -4.54 8.79
N GLY A 403 -14.54 -5.72 8.62
CA GLY A 403 -13.12 -5.93 8.91
C GLY A 403 -12.19 -5.02 8.10
N ALA A 404 -12.49 -4.80 6.82
CA ALA A 404 -11.72 -3.87 5.98
C ALA A 404 -11.92 -2.43 6.44
N ARG A 405 -13.16 -2.04 6.75
CA ARG A 405 -13.46 -0.70 7.26
C ARG A 405 -12.77 -0.42 8.59
N ARG A 406 -12.73 -1.41 9.50
CA ARG A 406 -12.01 -1.34 10.77
C ARG A 406 -10.51 -1.10 10.56
N GLU A 407 -9.89 -1.86 9.65
CA GLU A 407 -8.47 -1.68 9.27
C GLU A 407 -8.19 -0.26 8.76
N VAL A 408 -9.08 0.27 7.91
CA VAL A 408 -9.03 1.67 7.47
C VAL A 408 -9.14 2.61 8.67
N GLY A 409 -10.11 2.40 9.55
CA GLY A 409 -10.35 3.24 10.72
C GLY A 409 -9.15 3.34 11.66
N LEU A 410 -8.47 2.21 11.92
CA LEU A 410 -7.27 2.18 12.76
C LEU A 410 -6.13 2.97 12.13
N PHE A 411 -5.87 2.74 10.83
CA PHE A 411 -4.85 3.48 10.09
C PHE A 411 -5.14 4.99 10.11
N LEU A 412 -6.37 5.38 9.79
CA LEU A 412 -6.73 6.80 9.76
C LEU A 412 -6.64 7.46 11.14
N ALA A 413 -7.01 6.75 12.21
CA ALA A 413 -6.88 7.28 13.57
C ALA A 413 -5.41 7.47 13.97
N GLU A 414 -4.54 6.52 13.62
CA GLU A 414 -3.09 6.61 13.85
C GLU A 414 -2.46 7.81 13.11
N HIS A 415 -2.92 8.09 11.89
CA HIS A 415 -2.33 9.13 11.03
C HIS A 415 -3.15 10.43 10.91
N LEU A 416 -4.18 10.61 11.75
CA LEU A 416 -5.18 11.67 11.56
C LEU A 416 -4.56 13.07 11.56
N ASP A 417 -3.58 13.31 12.43
CA ASP A 417 -2.91 14.60 12.52
C ASP A 417 -2.07 14.92 11.27
N GLN A 418 -1.42 13.92 10.68
CA GLN A 418 -0.70 14.09 9.41
C GLN A 418 -1.70 14.38 8.28
N ILE A 419 -2.78 13.61 8.19
CA ILE A 419 -3.83 13.77 7.18
C ILE A 419 -4.45 15.17 7.25
N ARG A 420 -4.78 15.65 8.46
CA ARG A 420 -5.31 17.02 8.69
C ARG A 420 -4.33 18.09 8.23
N ARG A 421 -3.04 17.95 8.56
CA ARG A 421 -2.01 18.92 8.16
C ARG A 421 -1.80 18.94 6.66
N GLN A 422 -1.76 17.78 6.01
CA GLN A 422 -1.68 17.68 4.55
C GLN A 422 -2.90 18.32 3.87
N ALA A 423 -4.11 18.06 4.38
CA ALA A 423 -5.34 18.67 3.86
C ALA A 423 -5.33 20.20 3.99
N ARG A 424 -4.98 20.74 5.17
CA ARG A 424 -4.90 22.19 5.42
C ARG A 424 -3.81 22.88 4.59
N GLN A 425 -2.64 22.24 4.46
CA GLN A 425 -1.55 22.73 3.61
C GLN A 425 -1.98 22.96 2.15
N ARG A 426 -2.86 22.10 1.63
CA ARG A 426 -3.43 22.23 0.29
C ARG A 426 -4.53 23.29 0.23
N LEU A 427 -5.41 23.35 1.24
CA LEU A 427 -6.44 24.39 1.35
C LEU A 427 -5.86 25.80 1.38
N ASP A 428 -4.72 25.98 2.06
CA ASP A 428 -4.03 27.27 2.15
C ASP A 428 -3.35 27.68 0.83
N ARG A 429 -3.38 26.82 -0.20
CA ARG A 429 -2.77 27.01 -1.52
C ARG A 429 -3.75 26.62 -2.63
N PRO A 430 -4.90 27.30 -2.73
CA PRO A 430 -5.90 26.97 -3.73
C PRO A 430 -5.32 27.10 -5.14
N ALA A 431 -5.75 26.21 -6.04
CA ALA A 431 -5.35 26.31 -7.43
C ALA A 431 -5.90 27.59 -8.06
N VAL A 432 -5.07 28.30 -8.84
CA VAL A 432 -5.52 29.41 -9.66
C VAL A 432 -6.19 28.83 -10.90
N THR A 433 -7.51 28.99 -11.00
CA THR A 433 -8.31 28.47 -12.11
C THR A 433 -9.44 29.42 -12.47
N ALA A 434 -9.78 29.49 -13.76
CA ALA A 434 -10.96 30.19 -14.27
C ALA A 434 -12.14 29.22 -14.50
N LEU A 435 -11.98 27.94 -14.15
CA LEU A 435 -13.03 26.94 -14.31
C LEU A 435 -14.13 27.17 -13.26
N GLU A 436 -15.33 27.52 -13.71
CA GLU A 436 -16.51 27.62 -12.87
C GLU A 436 -17.28 26.31 -12.90
N MET A 437 -17.19 25.53 -11.82
CA MET A 437 -17.82 24.22 -11.67
C MET A 437 -17.59 23.26 -12.86
N PRO A 438 -16.30 22.94 -13.17
CA PRO A 438 -15.97 22.03 -14.25
C PRO A 438 -16.58 20.64 -14.02
N ILE A 439 -16.95 19.97 -15.10
CA ILE A 439 -17.44 18.60 -15.08
C ILE A 439 -16.34 17.69 -15.62
N PHE A 440 -15.83 16.77 -14.82
CA PHE A 440 -14.80 15.83 -15.20
C PHE A 440 -15.39 14.45 -15.45
N ILE A 441 -15.07 13.87 -16.60
CA ILE A 441 -15.31 12.46 -16.90
C ILE A 441 -14.02 11.80 -17.36
N TYR A 442 -13.82 10.53 -17.01
CA TYR A 442 -12.58 9.82 -17.30
C TYR A 442 -12.82 8.47 -17.94
N TRP A 443 -12.14 8.23 -19.05
CA TRP A 443 -12.02 6.93 -19.70
C TRP A 443 -10.58 6.72 -20.14
N ALA A 444 -9.87 5.79 -19.48
CA ALA A 444 -8.42 5.61 -19.65
C ALA A 444 -7.98 5.51 -21.13
N GLN A 445 -8.74 4.76 -21.95
CA GLN A 445 -8.44 4.51 -23.36
C GLN A 445 -8.92 5.63 -24.32
N GLY A 446 -9.49 6.72 -23.81
CA GLY A 446 -10.10 7.79 -24.61
C GLY A 446 -11.51 7.47 -25.11
N PHE A 447 -12.36 8.50 -25.23
CA PHE A 447 -13.78 8.33 -25.51
C PHE A 447 -14.09 7.84 -26.94
N GLU A 448 -13.22 8.08 -27.91
CA GLU A 448 -13.35 7.54 -29.28
C GLU A 448 -13.38 6.00 -29.29
N SER A 449 -12.58 5.36 -28.43
CA SER A 449 -12.51 3.91 -28.30
C SER A 449 -13.49 3.33 -27.28
N ALA A 450 -14.22 4.20 -26.56
CA ALA A 450 -15.10 3.77 -25.48
C ALA A 450 -16.32 2.99 -26.01
N PRO A 451 -16.93 2.10 -25.21
CA PRO A 451 -18.13 1.36 -25.60
C PRO A 451 -19.28 2.29 -26.05
N PRO A 452 -20.19 1.83 -26.95
CA PRO A 452 -21.27 2.67 -27.47
C PRO A 452 -22.10 3.39 -26.39
N LEU A 453 -22.42 2.69 -25.31
CA LEU A 453 -23.14 3.29 -24.18
C LEU A 453 -22.34 4.41 -23.49
N VAL A 454 -21.03 4.22 -23.30
CA VAL A 454 -20.16 5.22 -22.69
C VAL A 454 -20.08 6.48 -23.57
N ARG A 455 -19.93 6.30 -24.89
CA ARG A 455 -19.96 7.42 -25.84
C ARG A 455 -21.27 8.17 -25.79
N ARG A 456 -22.40 7.46 -25.72
CA ARG A 456 -23.73 8.07 -25.59
C ARG A 456 -23.87 8.86 -24.29
N CYS A 457 -23.39 8.33 -23.16
CA CYS A 457 -23.39 9.03 -21.88
C CYS A 457 -22.58 10.33 -21.95
N ALA A 458 -21.35 10.28 -22.47
CA ALA A 458 -20.50 11.46 -22.65
C ALA A 458 -21.12 12.50 -23.59
N GLN A 459 -21.68 12.06 -24.72
CA GLN A 459 -22.38 12.91 -25.66
C GLN A 459 -23.56 13.63 -25.00
N THR A 460 -24.43 12.89 -24.32
CA THR A 460 -25.62 13.46 -23.66
C THR A 460 -25.22 14.44 -22.55
N LEU A 461 -24.18 14.12 -21.79
CA LEU A 461 -23.65 15.01 -20.76
C LEU A 461 -23.20 16.34 -21.38
N ARG A 462 -22.49 16.30 -22.52
CA ARG A 462 -22.03 17.49 -23.24
C ARG A 462 -23.19 18.32 -23.79
N GLU A 463 -24.16 17.67 -24.42
CA GLU A 463 -25.33 18.31 -25.03
C GLU A 463 -26.20 19.03 -23.98
N ASN A 464 -26.39 18.43 -22.81
CA ASN A 464 -27.21 19.01 -21.75
C ASN A 464 -26.46 20.03 -20.88
N ASN A 465 -25.14 20.17 -21.06
CA ASN A 465 -24.32 21.12 -20.30
C ASN A 465 -23.54 22.06 -21.24
N PRO A 466 -24.21 22.78 -22.17
CA PRO A 466 -23.54 23.56 -23.23
C PRO A 466 -22.73 24.76 -22.69
N HIS A 467 -23.04 25.20 -21.46
CA HIS A 467 -22.35 26.28 -20.77
C HIS A 467 -21.35 25.79 -19.72
N ALA A 468 -21.34 24.49 -19.41
CA ALA A 468 -20.36 23.91 -18.49
C ALA A 468 -19.15 23.41 -19.28
N GLN A 469 -17.98 23.46 -18.64
CA GLN A 469 -16.78 22.88 -19.22
C GLN A 469 -16.75 21.38 -18.91
N VAL A 470 -17.25 20.56 -19.84
CA VAL A 470 -17.15 19.10 -19.76
C VAL A 470 -15.76 18.67 -20.26
N HIS A 471 -14.93 18.19 -19.34
CA HIS A 471 -13.56 17.76 -19.58
C HIS A 471 -13.49 16.24 -19.70
N GLU A 472 -13.21 15.77 -20.92
CA GLU A 472 -13.06 14.35 -21.24
C GLU A 472 -11.61 13.92 -21.06
N LEU A 473 -11.35 13.22 -19.97
CA LEU A 473 -10.03 12.81 -19.54
C LEU A 473 -9.71 11.37 -19.97
N SER A 474 -8.43 11.13 -20.24
CA SER A 474 -7.83 9.83 -20.60
C SER A 474 -6.40 9.77 -20.09
N ASP A 475 -5.74 8.61 -20.18
CA ASP A 475 -4.31 8.48 -19.83
C ASP A 475 -3.44 9.47 -20.64
N ALA A 476 -3.87 9.84 -21.86
CA ALA A 476 -3.12 10.72 -22.75
C ALA A 476 -3.17 12.22 -22.38
N ASN A 477 -4.16 12.66 -21.61
CA ASN A 477 -4.35 14.09 -21.29
C ASN A 477 -4.51 14.40 -19.79
N LEU A 478 -4.58 13.38 -18.93
CA LEU A 478 -4.78 13.56 -17.49
C LEU A 478 -3.69 14.45 -16.84
N ALA A 479 -2.44 14.31 -17.30
CA ALA A 479 -1.30 15.07 -16.78
C ALA A 479 -1.40 16.60 -17.02
N TYR A 480 -2.28 17.07 -17.92
CA TYR A 480 -2.55 18.51 -18.06
C TYR A 480 -3.43 19.07 -16.94
N TYR A 481 -4.06 18.20 -16.16
CA TYR A 481 -5.01 18.58 -15.10
C TYR A 481 -4.42 18.34 -13.71
N VAL A 482 -3.89 17.14 -13.45
CA VAL A 482 -3.40 16.73 -12.13
C VAL A 482 -2.13 15.90 -12.24
N ASP A 483 -1.22 16.11 -11.28
CA ASP A 483 0.00 15.32 -11.13
C ASP A 483 -0.31 14.09 -10.27
N MET A 484 -0.25 12.91 -10.88
CA MET A 484 -0.43 11.64 -10.18
C MET A 484 0.94 11.13 -9.70
N PRO A 485 1.15 10.91 -8.39
CA PRO A 485 2.40 10.35 -7.86
C PRO A 485 2.73 8.98 -8.47
N ALA A 486 3.99 8.79 -8.87
CA ALA A 486 4.43 7.59 -9.57
C ALA A 486 4.31 6.32 -8.71
N ASP A 487 4.60 6.43 -7.40
CA ASP A 487 4.40 5.37 -6.41
C ASP A 487 2.96 4.86 -6.38
N LEU A 488 1.99 5.77 -6.50
CA LEU A 488 0.56 5.42 -6.56
C LEU A 488 0.21 4.70 -7.86
N CYS A 489 0.74 5.17 -8.98
CA CYS A 489 0.57 4.52 -10.28
C CYS A 489 1.14 3.09 -10.25
N ASP A 490 2.32 2.91 -9.68
CA ASP A 490 2.99 1.60 -9.57
C ASP A 490 2.22 0.64 -8.65
N ALA A 491 1.77 1.12 -7.47
CA ALA A 491 1.00 0.32 -6.52
C ALA A 491 -0.35 -0.16 -7.08
N LEU A 492 -0.98 0.66 -7.92
CA LEU A 492 -2.25 0.33 -8.56
C LEU A 492 -2.11 -0.49 -9.84
N GLY A 493 -0.99 -0.34 -10.56
CA GLY A 493 -0.76 -0.98 -11.86
C GLY A 493 -1.95 -0.80 -12.81
N ASP A 494 -2.48 -1.91 -13.32
CA ASP A 494 -3.62 -1.92 -14.25
C ASP A 494 -4.99 -1.73 -13.57
N ASN A 495 -5.05 -1.54 -12.25
CA ASN A 495 -6.32 -1.32 -11.54
C ASN A 495 -6.86 0.10 -11.79
N LYS A 496 -7.41 0.30 -12.98
CA LYS A 496 -8.02 1.57 -13.40
C LYS A 496 -9.24 1.97 -12.56
N THR A 497 -9.87 1.03 -11.83
CA THR A 497 -10.99 1.36 -10.93
C THR A 497 -10.49 2.21 -9.77
N ASN A 498 -9.56 1.69 -8.97
CA ASN A 498 -9.07 2.43 -7.80
C ASN A 498 -8.13 3.58 -8.18
N PHE A 499 -7.46 3.50 -9.34
CA PHE A 499 -6.79 4.66 -9.92
C PHE A 499 -7.76 5.82 -10.15
N SER A 500 -8.94 5.56 -10.71
CA SER A 500 -9.95 6.61 -10.91
C SER A 500 -10.52 7.17 -9.60
N ASP A 501 -10.47 6.41 -8.48
CA ASP A 501 -10.81 6.95 -7.15
C ASP A 501 -9.78 8.02 -6.73
N LEU A 502 -8.50 7.83 -7.03
CA LEU A 502 -7.47 8.84 -6.72
C LEU A 502 -7.54 10.05 -7.66
N VAL A 503 -7.81 9.81 -8.95
CA VAL A 503 -7.93 10.88 -9.96
C VAL A 503 -9.10 11.81 -9.63
N ARG A 504 -10.27 11.28 -9.29
CA ARG A 504 -11.43 12.12 -8.99
C ARG A 504 -11.20 12.98 -7.75
N LEU A 505 -10.53 12.44 -6.74
CA LEU A 505 -10.19 13.21 -5.54
C LEU A 505 -9.15 14.29 -5.85
N ALA A 506 -8.14 14.00 -6.68
CA ALA A 506 -7.17 15.01 -7.11
C ALA A 506 -7.81 16.16 -7.90
N LEU A 507 -8.76 15.84 -8.79
CA LEU A 507 -9.48 16.84 -9.57
C LEU A 507 -10.39 17.71 -8.70
N LEU A 508 -11.18 17.09 -7.82
CA LEU A 508 -12.12 17.79 -6.94
C LEU A 508 -11.40 18.61 -5.86
N GLU A 509 -10.28 18.11 -5.32
CA GLU A 509 -9.43 18.87 -4.41
C GLU A 509 -8.87 20.12 -5.13
N LYS A 510 -8.32 19.94 -6.33
CA LYS A 510 -7.65 21.03 -7.07
C LYS A 510 -8.63 22.07 -7.63
N PHE A 511 -9.74 21.64 -8.22
CA PHE A 511 -10.63 22.51 -9.00
C PHE A 511 -12.03 22.69 -8.40
N GLY A 512 -12.39 21.90 -7.38
CA GLY A 512 -13.80 21.64 -7.10
C GLY A 512 -14.46 20.98 -8.29
N GLY A 513 -15.73 21.30 -8.53
CA GLY A 513 -16.46 20.85 -9.72
C GLY A 513 -17.26 19.58 -9.46
N ILE A 514 -17.51 18.85 -10.53
CA ILE A 514 -18.33 17.65 -10.54
C ILE A 514 -17.54 16.53 -11.19
N TRP A 515 -17.34 15.43 -10.47
CA TRP A 515 -16.92 14.16 -11.05
C TRP A 515 -18.14 13.36 -11.49
N VAL A 516 -18.10 12.84 -12.71
CA VAL A 516 -19.13 11.95 -13.24
C VAL A 516 -18.46 10.72 -13.85
N ASP A 517 -18.77 9.53 -13.36
CA ASP A 517 -18.31 8.29 -13.98
C ASP A 517 -18.76 8.23 -15.45
N ALA A 518 -17.89 7.75 -16.35
CA ALA A 518 -18.16 7.74 -17.80
C ALA A 518 -19.40 6.93 -18.23
N THR A 519 -19.96 6.10 -17.33
CA THR A 519 -21.20 5.34 -17.58
C THR A 519 -22.45 6.02 -17.04
N VAL A 520 -22.37 7.26 -16.55
CA VAL A 520 -23.52 7.99 -16.03
C VAL A 520 -24.25 8.70 -17.16
N TYR A 521 -25.54 8.42 -17.28
CA TYR A 521 -26.43 9.14 -18.18
C TYR A 521 -27.08 10.31 -17.43
N ALA A 522 -26.81 11.54 -17.87
CA ALA A 522 -27.34 12.78 -17.27
C ALA A 522 -28.34 13.43 -18.24
N PRO A 523 -29.66 13.22 -18.07
CA PRO A 523 -30.67 13.67 -19.02
C PRO A 523 -30.94 15.19 -19.00
N VAL A 524 -30.34 15.91 -18.05
CA VAL A 524 -30.54 17.34 -17.78
C VAL A 524 -29.19 18.02 -17.48
N ALA A 525 -29.16 19.35 -17.50
CA ALA A 525 -28.01 20.13 -17.03
C ALA A 525 -27.76 19.86 -15.54
N LEU A 526 -26.49 19.70 -15.15
CA LEU A 526 -26.12 19.32 -13.78
C LEU A 526 -26.01 20.50 -12.82
N SER A 527 -25.79 21.71 -13.30
CA SER A 527 -25.48 22.88 -12.47
C SER A 527 -26.51 23.15 -11.37
N GLU A 528 -27.78 23.28 -11.73
CA GLU A 528 -28.88 23.55 -10.80
C GLU A 528 -29.13 22.40 -9.81
N PRO A 529 -29.34 21.13 -10.24
CA PRO A 529 -29.58 20.05 -9.29
C PRO A 529 -28.38 19.78 -8.38
N VAL A 530 -27.14 19.97 -8.86
CA VAL A 530 -25.94 19.83 -8.02
C VAL A 530 -25.83 20.97 -7.01
N ALA A 531 -26.12 22.22 -7.41
CA ALA A 531 -26.15 23.34 -6.47
C ALA A 531 -27.19 23.11 -5.36
N ALA A 532 -28.39 22.62 -5.72
CA ALA A 532 -29.41 22.22 -4.76
C ALA A 532 -28.95 21.07 -3.86
N ALA A 533 -28.23 20.08 -4.41
CA ALA A 533 -27.73 18.93 -3.66
C ALA A 533 -26.62 19.31 -2.66
N LEU A 534 -25.71 20.21 -3.06
CA LEU A 534 -24.68 20.76 -2.18
C LEU A 534 -25.30 21.52 -1.00
N GLY A 535 -26.35 22.32 -1.24
CA GLY A 535 -26.92 23.19 -0.21
C GLY A 535 -25.84 24.07 0.43
N ASP A 536 -25.77 24.02 1.76
CA ASP A 536 -24.77 24.73 2.57
C ASP A 536 -23.46 23.94 2.76
N SER A 537 -23.36 22.73 2.20
CA SER A 537 -22.12 21.94 2.22
C SER A 537 -21.15 22.36 1.12
N GLY A 538 -19.87 22.10 1.39
CA GLY A 538 -18.81 22.13 0.40
C GLY A 538 -18.76 20.86 -0.45
N PHE A 539 -19.46 19.78 -0.08
CA PHE A 539 -19.33 18.49 -0.74
C PHE A 539 -20.65 17.74 -0.90
N PHE A 540 -20.80 17.04 -2.01
CA PHE A 540 -21.94 16.20 -2.31
C PHE A 540 -21.51 14.84 -2.87
N ALA A 541 -22.20 13.80 -2.42
CA ALA A 541 -22.21 12.47 -3.01
C ALA A 541 -23.62 11.87 -2.84
N PHE A 542 -24.06 11.05 -3.79
CA PHE A 542 -25.23 10.22 -3.56
C PHE A 542 -24.96 9.25 -2.41
N ASN A 543 -25.98 8.94 -1.58
CA ASN A 543 -25.80 8.03 -0.46
C ASN A 543 -26.91 6.99 -0.30
N TYR A 544 -26.61 5.91 0.41
CA TYR A 544 -27.62 4.97 0.88
C TYR A 544 -28.26 5.49 2.17
N HIS A 545 -27.42 5.91 3.12
CA HIS A 545 -27.78 6.60 4.37
C HIS A 545 -26.50 7.06 5.07
N GLY A 546 -26.56 8.12 5.89
CA GLY A 546 -25.38 8.64 6.60
C GLY A 546 -24.18 8.86 5.67
N PRO A 547 -22.95 8.48 6.08
CA PRO A 547 -21.75 8.56 5.25
C PRO A 547 -21.56 7.34 4.31
N TYR A 548 -22.51 6.40 4.23
CA TYR A 548 -22.44 5.29 3.27
C TYR A 548 -22.83 5.79 1.88
N ILE A 549 -21.83 6.29 1.16
CA ILE A 549 -21.99 6.97 -0.12
C ILE A 549 -21.93 6.03 -1.33
N SER A 550 -22.14 6.59 -2.52
CA SER A 550 -21.62 6.06 -3.77
C SER A 550 -20.69 7.09 -4.39
N ASN A 551 -19.47 6.69 -4.75
CA ASN A 551 -18.46 7.62 -5.21
C ASN A 551 -18.40 7.81 -6.75
N TRP A 552 -19.35 7.27 -7.51
CA TRP A 552 -19.41 7.38 -8.98
C TRP A 552 -19.90 8.75 -9.48
N PHE A 553 -20.43 9.58 -8.58
CA PHE A 553 -20.77 10.98 -8.82
C PHE A 553 -20.48 11.76 -7.55
N LEU A 554 -19.63 12.75 -7.66
CA LEU A 554 -19.19 13.59 -6.55
C LEU A 554 -19.22 15.04 -7.01
N ALA A 555 -19.55 15.97 -6.12
CA ALA A 555 -19.37 17.38 -6.39
C ALA A 555 -18.72 18.07 -5.20
N ALA A 556 -17.86 19.04 -5.47
CA ALA A 556 -17.17 19.82 -4.45
C ALA A 556 -17.15 21.30 -4.82
N ARG A 557 -17.41 22.17 -3.85
CA ARG A 557 -17.05 23.58 -3.96
C ARG A 557 -15.52 23.70 -3.90
N PRO A 558 -14.93 24.70 -4.58
CA PRO A 558 -13.51 25.01 -4.39
C PRO A 558 -13.21 25.18 -2.90
N GLY A 559 -12.16 24.52 -2.40
CA GLY A 559 -11.78 24.57 -0.99
C GLY A 559 -12.63 23.70 -0.04
N SER A 560 -13.40 22.72 -0.53
CA SER A 560 -14.11 21.76 0.35
C SER A 560 -13.14 20.98 1.24
N TYR A 561 -13.30 21.08 2.56
CA TYR A 561 -12.43 20.35 3.51
C TYR A 561 -12.60 18.84 3.36
N VAL A 562 -13.84 18.38 3.07
CA VAL A 562 -14.14 16.96 2.79
C VAL A 562 -13.30 16.41 1.64
N ALA A 563 -13.21 17.14 0.51
CA ALA A 563 -12.42 16.71 -0.64
C ALA A 563 -10.91 16.62 -0.30
N HIS A 564 -10.39 17.61 0.43
CA HIS A 564 -8.98 17.70 0.78
C HIS A 564 -8.57 16.61 1.79
N LEU A 565 -9.38 16.40 2.83
CA LEU A 565 -9.11 15.37 3.85
C LEU A 565 -9.22 13.97 3.26
N TRP A 566 -10.22 13.72 2.40
CA TRP A 566 -10.38 12.43 1.74
C TRP A 566 -9.22 12.13 0.78
N ARG A 567 -8.77 13.12 0.01
CA ARG A 567 -7.60 13.00 -0.86
C ARG A 567 -6.35 12.68 -0.04
N ALA A 568 -6.07 13.44 1.02
CA ALA A 568 -4.90 13.23 1.88
C ALA A 568 -4.89 11.82 2.50
N ALA A 569 -6.03 11.37 3.04
CA ALA A 569 -6.18 10.04 3.63
C ALA A 569 -5.95 8.91 2.62
N MET A 570 -6.57 9.01 1.43
CA MET A 570 -6.41 8.02 0.36
C MET A 570 -4.97 7.95 -0.12
N TYR A 571 -4.32 9.10 -0.31
CA TYR A 571 -2.95 9.16 -0.77
C TYR A 571 -2.02 8.54 0.29
N LEU A 572 -2.18 8.89 1.57
CA LEU A 572 -1.34 8.37 2.64
C LEU A 572 -1.50 6.84 2.82
N TRP A 573 -2.73 6.31 2.70
CA TRP A 573 -2.98 4.87 2.73
C TRP A 573 -2.12 4.13 1.71
N TRP A 574 -2.18 4.57 0.45
CA TRP A 574 -1.44 3.92 -0.63
C TRP A 574 0.07 4.12 -0.52
N GLU A 575 0.52 5.24 0.04
CA GLU A 575 1.95 5.49 0.30
C GLU A 575 2.54 4.50 1.29
N GLN A 576 1.87 4.32 2.42
CA GLN A 576 2.41 3.56 3.54
C GLN A 576 2.08 2.08 3.45
N ARG A 577 0.88 1.73 2.96
CA ARG A 577 0.43 0.33 2.88
C ARG A 577 0.56 -0.27 1.48
N GLY A 578 0.45 0.53 0.42
CA GLY A 578 0.59 0.06 -0.97
C GLY A 578 -0.38 -1.07 -1.37
N GLU A 579 -1.49 -1.24 -0.65
CA GLU A 579 -2.34 -2.43 -0.77
C GLU A 579 -3.83 -2.09 -0.90
N LEU A 580 -4.54 -2.97 -1.61
CA LEU A 580 -6.00 -2.96 -1.74
C LEU A 580 -6.61 -4.06 -0.86
N ILE A 581 -7.07 -3.68 0.33
CA ILE A 581 -7.70 -4.63 1.27
C ILE A 581 -9.16 -4.96 0.93
N ASP A 582 -9.87 -4.06 0.25
CA ASP A 582 -11.21 -4.27 -0.28
C ASP A 582 -11.46 -3.37 -1.51
N TYR A 583 -12.32 -3.83 -2.42
CA TYR A 583 -12.64 -3.11 -3.66
C TYR A 583 -13.21 -1.71 -3.40
N PHE A 584 -13.97 -1.53 -2.33
CA PHE A 584 -14.61 -0.26 -1.97
C PHE A 584 -13.75 0.61 -1.02
N LEU A 585 -12.42 0.47 -1.03
CA LEU A 585 -11.48 1.21 -0.17
C LEU A 585 -11.83 2.70 0.00
N ALA A 586 -12.11 3.42 -1.10
CA ALA A 586 -12.46 4.83 -1.05
C ALA A 586 -13.73 5.12 -0.21
N HIS A 587 -14.72 4.24 -0.26
CA HIS A 587 -15.94 4.35 0.55
C HIS A 587 -15.62 4.16 2.03
N HIS A 588 -14.83 3.13 2.36
CA HIS A 588 -14.39 2.88 3.73
C HIS A 588 -13.61 4.06 4.31
N VAL A 589 -12.75 4.69 3.51
CA VAL A 589 -12.01 5.90 3.93
C VAL A 589 -12.97 7.07 4.21
N PHE A 590 -13.94 7.32 3.32
CA PHE A 590 -14.94 8.38 3.54
C PHE A 590 -15.75 8.16 4.82
N GLU A 591 -16.25 6.93 5.00
CA GLU A 591 -17.03 6.51 6.17
C GLU A 591 -16.24 6.68 7.46
N MET A 592 -14.97 6.28 7.46
CA MET A 592 -14.12 6.39 8.65
C MET A 592 -13.68 7.82 8.93
N LEU A 593 -13.43 8.65 7.92
CA LEU A 593 -13.18 10.09 8.13
C LEU A 593 -14.37 10.78 8.78
N TYR A 594 -15.60 10.44 8.40
CA TYR A 594 -16.81 10.94 9.07
C TYR A 594 -16.85 10.58 10.56
N HIS A 595 -16.36 9.39 10.94
CA HIS A 595 -16.35 8.96 12.35
C HIS A 595 -15.16 9.47 13.17
N LEU A 596 -14.08 9.90 12.51
CA LEU A 596 -12.82 10.28 13.16
C LEU A 596 -12.59 11.79 13.17
N ASP A 597 -13.19 12.53 12.24
CA ASP A 597 -12.97 13.96 12.07
C ASP A 597 -14.28 14.76 12.16
N ALA A 598 -14.41 15.56 13.22
CA ALA A 598 -15.62 16.32 13.50
C ALA A 598 -15.90 17.43 12.47
N ASP A 599 -14.85 18.07 11.93
CA ASP A 599 -15.00 19.12 10.91
C ASP A 599 -15.50 18.52 9.59
N PHE A 600 -14.98 17.34 9.23
CA PHE A 600 -15.44 16.57 8.08
C PHE A 600 -16.92 16.18 8.22
N ALA A 601 -17.31 15.61 9.38
CA ALA A 601 -18.70 15.25 9.64
C ALA A 601 -19.63 16.46 9.59
N ALA A 602 -19.23 17.57 10.23
CA ALA A 602 -20.01 18.80 10.25
C ALA A 602 -20.16 19.45 8.87
N GLU A 603 -19.14 19.42 8.00
CA GLU A 603 -19.28 19.89 6.61
C GLU A 603 -20.19 18.98 5.81
N TRP A 604 -20.01 17.66 5.93
CA TRP A 604 -20.86 16.68 5.25
C TRP A 604 -22.33 16.91 5.62
N ASP A 605 -22.65 17.05 6.90
CA ASP A 605 -24.02 17.15 7.45
C ASP A 605 -24.80 18.42 7.09
N LYS A 606 -24.14 19.44 6.54
CA LYS A 606 -24.81 20.61 5.95
C LYS A 606 -25.47 20.34 4.59
N GLY A 607 -25.12 19.23 3.95
CA GLY A 607 -25.54 18.93 2.57
C GLY A 607 -26.87 18.19 2.50
N ASN A 608 -27.60 18.38 1.39
CA ASN A 608 -28.84 17.66 1.17
C ASN A 608 -28.57 16.19 0.82
N ARG A 609 -29.31 15.27 1.46
CA ARG A 609 -29.16 13.83 1.24
C ARG A 609 -30.02 13.36 0.08
N ILE A 610 -29.37 12.95 -1.00
CA ILE A 610 -30.03 12.39 -2.17
C ILE A 610 -29.68 10.90 -2.26
N SER A 611 -30.71 10.06 -2.25
CA SER A 611 -30.52 8.62 -2.30
C SER A 611 -29.90 8.19 -3.62
N THR A 612 -28.93 7.28 -3.57
CA THR A 612 -28.33 6.64 -4.74
C THR A 612 -29.28 5.64 -5.44
N ARG A 613 -30.35 5.18 -4.76
CA ARG A 613 -31.22 4.10 -5.28
C ARG A 613 -31.96 4.48 -6.57
N PRO A 614 -32.63 5.65 -6.67
CA PRO A 614 -33.27 6.06 -7.92
C PRO A 614 -32.29 6.17 -9.09
N ALA A 615 -31.06 6.63 -8.84
CA ALA A 615 -30.00 6.73 -9.85
C ALA A 615 -29.57 5.37 -10.45
N HIS A 616 -29.93 4.24 -9.81
CA HIS A 616 -29.67 2.89 -10.30
C HIS A 616 -30.90 2.22 -10.94
N ALA A 617 -32.08 2.86 -10.92
CA ALA A 617 -33.31 2.24 -11.41
C ALA A 617 -33.22 1.90 -12.91
N LEU A 618 -32.76 2.84 -13.74
CA LEU A 618 -32.57 2.61 -15.18
C LEU A 618 -31.57 1.48 -15.46
N GLN A 619 -30.49 1.38 -14.68
CA GLN A 619 -29.48 0.34 -14.83
C GLN A 619 -30.08 -1.08 -14.77
N GLN A 620 -31.06 -1.28 -13.89
CA GLN A 620 -31.74 -2.57 -13.70
C GLN A 620 -32.69 -2.92 -14.85
N ALA A 621 -33.21 -1.90 -15.53
CA ALA A 621 -34.14 -2.06 -16.65
C ALA A 621 -33.45 -2.21 -18.01
N MET A 622 -32.15 -1.93 -18.15
CA MET A 622 -31.45 -1.80 -19.45
C MET A 622 -31.70 -2.89 -20.50
N LEU A 623 -31.95 -4.14 -20.10
CA LEU A 623 -32.20 -5.27 -21.02
C LEU A 623 -33.70 -5.56 -21.26
N GLN A 624 -34.60 -4.87 -20.56
CA GLN A 624 -36.04 -4.99 -20.76
C GLN A 624 -36.46 -4.29 -22.07
N PRO A 625 -37.58 -4.73 -22.67
CA PRO A 625 -38.19 -4.01 -23.79
C PRO A 625 -38.47 -2.55 -23.43
N TYR A 626 -38.19 -1.66 -24.37
CA TYR A 626 -38.39 -0.23 -24.23
C TYR A 626 -39.88 0.09 -24.17
N ASP A 627 -40.27 0.86 -23.16
CA ASP A 627 -41.57 1.51 -23.04
C ASP A 627 -41.33 2.99 -22.72
N ALA A 628 -41.91 3.88 -23.51
CA ALA A 628 -41.62 5.31 -23.40
C ALA A 628 -42.08 5.92 -22.07
N ALA A 629 -43.28 5.55 -21.59
CA ALA A 629 -43.83 6.08 -20.36
C ALA A 629 -43.02 5.59 -19.14
N ASP A 630 -42.63 4.33 -19.14
CA ASP A 630 -41.77 3.76 -18.11
C ASP A 630 -40.35 4.34 -18.15
N PHE A 631 -39.80 4.61 -19.35
CA PHE A 631 -38.52 5.28 -19.51
C PHE A 631 -38.50 6.67 -18.87
N ASP A 632 -39.50 7.50 -19.15
CA ASP A 632 -39.63 8.84 -18.59
C ASP A 632 -39.78 8.79 -17.07
N ARG A 633 -40.58 7.85 -16.57
CA ARG A 633 -40.73 7.59 -15.14
C ARG A 633 -39.40 7.23 -14.50
N LEU A 634 -38.62 6.33 -15.10
CA LEU A 634 -37.29 5.94 -14.61
C LEU A 634 -36.33 7.14 -14.61
N LEU A 635 -36.33 7.96 -15.66
CA LEU A 635 -35.48 9.14 -15.75
C LEU A 635 -35.83 10.24 -14.75
N SER A 636 -37.11 10.41 -14.42
CA SER A 636 -37.57 11.45 -13.48
C SER A 636 -37.07 11.25 -12.04
N GLY A 637 -36.64 10.03 -11.68
CA GLY A 637 -36.22 9.70 -10.32
C GLY A 637 -34.85 10.26 -9.91
N SER A 638 -34.02 10.71 -10.85
CA SER A 638 -32.68 11.26 -10.58
C SER A 638 -32.20 12.17 -11.71
N PHE A 639 -31.40 13.18 -11.39
CA PHE A 639 -30.72 14.01 -12.41
C PHE A 639 -29.51 13.30 -13.05
N ALA A 640 -29.02 12.21 -12.45
CA ALA A 640 -27.91 11.40 -12.92
C ALA A 640 -28.19 9.91 -12.72
N HIS A 641 -27.96 9.10 -13.76
CA HIS A 641 -28.29 7.67 -13.77
C HIS A 641 -27.03 6.83 -13.99
N LYS A 642 -26.60 6.08 -12.98
CA LYS A 642 -25.40 5.25 -13.05
C LYS A 642 -25.70 3.96 -13.83
N LEU A 643 -25.10 3.79 -15.01
CA LEU A 643 -25.30 2.60 -15.84
C LEU A 643 -24.10 1.64 -15.79
N ARG A 644 -24.25 0.47 -16.43
CA ARG A 644 -23.21 -0.53 -16.69
C ARG A 644 -23.09 -0.70 -18.20
N TYR A 645 -21.89 -0.90 -18.74
CA TYR A 645 -21.71 -1.12 -20.19
C TYR A 645 -21.39 -2.57 -20.57
N LYS A 646 -20.96 -3.40 -19.60
CA LYS A 646 -20.57 -4.80 -19.84
C LYS A 646 -21.80 -5.70 -19.92
N TYR A 647 -22.35 -5.85 -21.12
CA TYR A 647 -23.44 -6.79 -21.45
C TYR A 647 -22.94 -7.91 -22.36
N GLN A 648 -23.54 -9.09 -22.28
CA GLN A 648 -23.28 -10.14 -23.26
C GLN A 648 -24.07 -9.83 -24.54
N PRO A 649 -23.46 -9.90 -25.73
CA PRO A 649 -24.14 -9.54 -26.99
C PRO A 649 -25.47 -10.25 -27.21
N GLN A 650 -25.59 -11.51 -26.78
CA GLN A 650 -26.78 -12.34 -26.93
C GLN A 650 -27.95 -11.90 -26.04
N GLN A 651 -27.71 -11.09 -25.01
CA GLN A 651 -28.73 -10.58 -24.10
C GLN A 651 -29.37 -9.29 -24.61
N VAL A 652 -28.74 -8.61 -25.57
CA VAL A 652 -29.18 -7.31 -26.06
C VAL A 652 -30.13 -7.49 -27.24
N THR A 653 -31.35 -6.99 -27.10
CA THR A 653 -32.35 -6.95 -28.19
C THR A 653 -32.42 -5.54 -28.78
N SER A 654 -32.80 -5.42 -30.06
CA SER A 654 -32.95 -4.11 -30.72
C SER A 654 -33.99 -3.23 -30.05
N GLU A 655 -34.97 -3.84 -29.38
CA GLU A 655 -36.06 -3.15 -28.70
C GLU A 655 -35.78 -2.92 -27.21
N SER A 656 -34.56 -3.17 -26.73
CA SER A 656 -34.24 -2.95 -25.31
C SER A 656 -34.00 -1.47 -24.99
N TYR A 657 -34.23 -1.07 -23.73
CA TYR A 657 -33.84 0.28 -23.25
C TYR A 657 -32.39 0.63 -23.59
N LEU A 658 -31.46 -0.32 -23.44
CA LEU A 658 -30.05 -0.15 -23.81
C LEU A 658 -29.89 0.23 -25.28
N ALA A 659 -30.56 -0.50 -26.19
CA ALA A 659 -30.44 -0.28 -27.62
C ALA A 659 -31.03 1.07 -28.02
N HIS A 660 -32.20 1.43 -27.49
CA HIS A 660 -32.82 2.74 -27.70
C HIS A 660 -31.94 3.88 -27.19
N LEU A 661 -31.41 3.75 -25.97
CA LEU A 661 -30.50 4.74 -25.40
C LEU A 661 -29.25 4.93 -26.28
N VAL A 662 -28.62 3.83 -26.71
CA VAL A 662 -27.42 3.88 -27.56
C VAL A 662 -27.72 4.53 -28.92
N ARG A 663 -28.85 4.21 -29.56
CA ARG A 663 -29.27 4.84 -30.82
C ARG A 663 -29.67 6.30 -30.64
N GLY A 664 -30.17 6.66 -29.46
CA GLY A 664 -30.68 8.00 -29.15
C GLY A 664 -32.10 8.24 -29.66
N ASP A 665 -32.86 7.18 -29.95
CA ASP A 665 -34.24 7.22 -30.44
C ASP A 665 -35.28 7.03 -29.31
N HIS A 666 -34.87 7.24 -28.06
CA HIS A 666 -35.72 7.21 -26.86
C HIS A 666 -36.39 8.55 -26.55
N ARG A 667 -36.06 9.62 -27.26
CA ARG A 667 -36.67 10.94 -27.17
C ARG A 667 -37.39 11.21 -28.48
N SER A 668 -38.67 11.55 -28.42
CA SER A 668 -39.46 12.02 -29.58
C SER A 668 -39.18 13.49 -29.86
#